data_AF-A0A2E4H035-F1
#
_entry.id   AF-A0A2E4H035-F1
#
_cell.length_a   1.000
_cell.length_b   1.000
_cell.length_c   1.000
_cell.angle_alpha   90.00
_cell.angle_beta   90.00
_cell.angle_gamma   90.00
#
_symmetry.space_group_name_H-M   'P 1'
#
loop_
_entity.id
_entity.type
_entity.pdbx_description
1 polymer ?
#
loop_
_entity_poly.entity_id
_entity_poly.type
_entity_poly.pdbx_seq_one_letter_code
_entity_poly.pdbx_strand_id
1 'polypeptide(L)'
;MNEIEINEAVESVSLFANHSLFKYGQESFNLNYIKNFNWGVFNVQGDPMFVDTLSQDYHLEKESPAIGVGIASITVNNITYNAPEKDLDGNNRPGPIGSAPDLGIYESPYSSSAPSANQISDGLIDTVEVDFSSSNTTFSGRWKRFGGASTYYEYAIGTSPQRRNDVVDWTIVGIDTSITNSALDLKNSQTYYLSVRGKNALGESSTITSDGVFIDYENPKIDAVTELKEDVEWLGPNTAGHIFVHATDNSGIIKHEFSIGTQNGLDDVIPWTESDSSSIIFDIANLSEKETYISNARVTDRVGFISSASSDSFKMDISDPITGTLSIGDAYQSDTANVTFTWSGFIDEQSGINDYHYALGTEPGTENIIPRTPLGLNADFSSLAITIGSLALEVNQTYYGTVYAIDKVNNETFAISDGLTIDRDGPEDGIITDGGPVDIDYTNDTTSASASWEDFYDFNGINRYELSLNTTTDEGSNVVVVNWTDVGQNLSYTFFDLNLSPNRMYYFSIKAYDGLNNSSNIVVTDGFLVDIKKPTISIASISPEELQSVMLPLSIDFTLSEIGQSANVNFGSSRGDLANIEPQYDLDSSRLSVSFTPPFTSGDQITLDINVTDLAGNESETISYTYTIGFLGDYDFDNEIGINDLNTFINGWRLDKDLTKELGPVTGTAPYFRPQPDGVFDLRDGMTFVRMWRWYQANSAGKILAKQLPSIGKEVAIESAPDHFTIVPPRGTKAVEVVLNYPVKDIDLHMNSVEAVTDQAITLTWVDTTSGSILLHSAQLEGNSTPIRIDVGHLQKELDVPIDISYQFIGKNSDMIASGNAVHEIMPVPTEFALHNNYPNPFNPITTINYDLPQDGSVRLIIYDVMGREVTRLVNGFTPAGYHSVRWDARNKMGENVSAGVYFYHLQSGNFVKTQKMVLLK
;
A
#
# COMPACT_ATOMS: atom_id res chain seq x y z
N MET A 1 51.90 38.08 -116.33
CA MET A 1 51.20 39.29 -116.79
C MET A 1 52.20 40.43 -116.76
N ASN A 2 52.47 41.08 -117.89
CA ASN A 2 53.30 42.27 -117.93
C ASN A 2 52.46 43.46 -117.47
N GLU A 3 52.97 44.21 -116.50
CA GLU A 3 52.36 45.44 -116.00
C GLU A 3 52.29 46.47 -117.14
N ILE A 4 51.11 47.06 -117.38
CA ILE A 4 50.99 48.16 -118.33
C ILE A 4 51.49 49.41 -117.61
N GLU A 5 52.76 49.79 -117.80
CA GLU A 5 53.31 51.05 -117.29
C GLU A 5 52.72 52.23 -118.10
N ILE A 6 51.91 53.06 -117.46
CA ILE A 6 51.36 54.28 -118.05
C ILE A 6 52.30 55.43 -117.72
N ASN A 7 52.73 56.18 -118.73
CA ASN A 7 53.61 57.34 -118.60
C ASN A 7 52.97 58.44 -117.71
N GLU A 8 53.72 58.99 -116.74
CA GLU A 8 53.27 60.01 -115.76
C GLU A 8 52.70 61.29 -116.39
N ALA A 9 52.93 61.55 -117.69
CA ALA A 9 52.37 62.69 -118.41
C ALA A 9 50.90 62.53 -118.85
N VAL A 10 50.24 61.39 -118.59
CA VAL A 10 48.86 61.10 -119.00
C VAL A 10 47.88 61.30 -117.83
N GLU A 11 47.18 62.45 -117.80
CA GLU A 11 46.29 62.80 -116.68
C GLU A 11 44.89 62.12 -116.73
N SER A 12 44.56 61.35 -117.79
CA SER A 12 43.26 60.65 -117.87
C SER A 12 43.24 59.48 -118.88
N VAL A 13 43.00 58.24 -118.42
CA VAL A 13 42.75 57.05 -119.25
C VAL A 13 41.32 56.54 -119.07
N SER A 14 40.68 56.13 -120.16
CA SER A 14 39.38 55.43 -120.17
C SER A 14 39.57 53.99 -120.61
N LEU A 15 39.01 53.03 -119.87
CA LEU A 15 39.07 51.60 -120.19
C LEU A 15 37.72 51.15 -120.76
N PHE A 16 37.75 50.44 -121.88
CA PHE A 16 36.59 49.77 -122.45
C PHE A 16 36.81 48.25 -122.41
N ALA A 17 35.98 47.53 -121.65
CA ALA A 17 36.10 46.09 -121.47
C ALA A 17 34.87 45.37 -122.04
N ASN A 18 35.08 44.48 -123.01
CA ASN A 18 34.04 43.70 -123.67
C ASN A 18 34.50 42.24 -123.69
N HIS A 19 33.61 41.27 -123.43
CA HIS A 19 33.99 39.86 -123.30
C HIS A 19 35.16 39.68 -122.31
N SER A 20 34.91 39.91 -121.02
CA SER A 20 35.91 39.77 -119.95
C SER A 20 35.43 38.94 -118.76
N LEU A 21 36.39 38.35 -118.03
CA LEU A 21 36.22 37.52 -116.83
C LEU A 21 36.50 38.28 -115.52
N PHE A 22 36.51 39.61 -115.53
CA PHE A 22 36.86 40.37 -114.33
C PHE A 22 35.82 40.13 -113.23
N LYS A 23 36.20 39.37 -112.21
CA LYS A 23 35.41 39.20 -110.99
C LYS A 23 35.23 40.59 -110.35
N TYR A 24 34.03 41.14 -110.44
CA TYR A 24 33.63 42.47 -109.95
C TYR A 24 34.21 43.70 -110.65
N GLY A 25 34.82 43.53 -111.83
CA GLY A 25 35.04 44.56 -112.83
C GLY A 25 35.65 45.92 -112.40
N GLN A 26 34.92 46.76 -111.68
CA GLN A 26 35.36 48.09 -111.23
C GLN A 26 36.31 48.03 -110.03
N GLU A 27 36.17 47.05 -109.13
CA GLU A 27 37.00 46.97 -107.92
C GLU A 27 38.42 46.44 -108.18
N SER A 28 38.65 45.85 -109.36
CA SER A 28 39.92 45.23 -109.74
C SER A 28 40.96 46.23 -110.29
N PHE A 29 40.58 47.50 -110.52
CA PHE A 29 41.43 48.51 -111.14
C PHE A 29 41.74 49.69 -110.20
N ASN A 30 42.95 50.26 -110.32
CA ASN A 30 43.33 51.44 -109.55
C ASN A 30 42.68 52.71 -110.14
N LEU A 31 41.68 53.24 -109.42
CA LEU A 31 40.90 54.43 -109.80
C LEU A 31 41.73 55.72 -109.91
N ASN A 32 42.98 55.74 -109.42
CA ASN A 32 43.86 56.90 -109.59
C ASN A 32 44.33 57.10 -111.04
N TYR A 33 44.35 56.04 -111.86
CA TYR A 33 44.85 56.09 -113.24
C TYR A 33 43.74 55.95 -114.30
N ILE A 34 42.66 55.23 -113.99
CA ILE A 34 41.53 55.01 -114.92
C ILE A 34 40.31 55.76 -114.39
N LYS A 35 39.93 56.85 -115.08
CA LYS A 35 38.84 57.75 -114.64
C LYS A 35 37.47 57.31 -115.12
N ASN A 36 37.40 56.64 -116.28
CA ASN A 36 36.15 56.16 -116.88
C ASN A 36 36.23 54.68 -117.23
N PHE A 37 35.21 53.92 -116.84
CA PHE A 37 35.04 52.51 -117.22
C PHE A 37 33.78 52.35 -118.03
N ASN A 38 33.94 51.77 -119.22
CA ASN A 38 32.82 51.43 -120.08
C ASN A 38 32.76 49.91 -120.21
N TRP A 39 31.74 49.30 -119.58
CA TRP A 39 31.45 47.88 -119.74
C TRP A 39 30.70 47.65 -121.04
N GLY A 40 31.33 46.90 -121.94
CA GLY A 40 30.70 46.34 -123.12
C GLY A 40 29.70 45.22 -122.78
N VAL A 41 29.13 44.64 -123.81
CA VAL A 41 28.18 43.52 -123.74
C VAL A 41 28.89 42.18 -123.45
N PHE A 42 28.18 41.19 -122.91
CA PHE A 42 28.70 39.82 -122.72
C PHE A 42 29.91 39.68 -121.77
N ASN A 43 30.02 40.56 -120.77
CA ASN A 43 30.94 40.36 -119.64
C ASN A 43 30.33 39.41 -118.60
N VAL A 44 31.12 38.51 -118.01
CA VAL A 44 30.65 37.59 -116.96
C VAL A 44 30.58 38.34 -115.63
N GLN A 45 29.38 38.46 -115.06
CA GLN A 45 29.11 39.23 -113.83
C GLN A 45 29.06 38.38 -112.54
N GLY A 46 29.30 37.08 -112.64
CA GLY A 46 29.29 36.12 -111.54
C GLY A 46 30.63 35.38 -111.39
N ASP A 47 30.68 34.37 -110.52
CA ASP A 47 31.84 33.51 -110.43
C ASP A 47 32.04 32.79 -111.79
N PRO A 48 33.22 32.90 -112.43
CA PRO A 48 33.50 32.21 -113.69
C PRO A 48 33.58 30.69 -113.54
N MET A 49 33.51 30.15 -112.31
CA MET A 49 33.55 28.72 -112.01
C MET A 49 34.82 28.07 -112.57
N PHE A 50 35.96 28.55 -112.07
CA PHE A 50 37.24 27.89 -112.29
C PHE A 50 37.35 26.65 -111.41
N VAL A 51 37.98 25.59 -111.93
CA VAL A 51 38.17 24.32 -111.21
C VAL A 51 38.88 24.51 -109.87
N ASP A 52 40.00 25.24 -109.84
CA ASP A 52 40.66 25.60 -108.57
C ASP A 52 41.60 26.80 -108.70
N THR A 53 41.10 27.97 -108.31
CA THR A 53 41.90 29.22 -108.32
C THR A 53 43.08 29.23 -107.34
N LEU A 54 43.07 28.43 -106.27
CA LEU A 54 44.14 28.42 -105.26
C LEU A 54 45.38 27.68 -105.77
N SER A 55 45.19 26.63 -106.56
CA SER A 55 46.27 25.90 -107.24
C SER A 55 46.67 26.48 -108.59
N GLN A 56 46.06 27.61 -108.99
CA GLN A 56 46.23 28.27 -110.29
C GLN A 56 45.70 27.43 -111.46
N ASP A 57 44.74 26.53 -111.22
CA ASP A 57 44.00 25.82 -112.25
C ASP A 57 42.77 26.64 -112.68
N TYR A 58 42.92 27.36 -113.80
CA TYR A 58 41.89 28.23 -114.35
C TYR A 58 41.05 27.56 -115.46
N HIS A 59 40.99 26.23 -115.50
CA HIS A 59 40.01 25.51 -116.34
C HIS A 59 38.58 25.83 -115.89
N LEU A 60 37.63 25.80 -116.82
CA LEU A 60 36.22 26.09 -116.54
C LEU A 60 35.46 24.81 -116.19
N GLU A 61 34.67 24.84 -115.11
CA GLU A 61 33.71 23.77 -114.78
C GLU A 61 32.59 23.66 -115.83
N LYS A 62 31.93 22.50 -115.94
CA LYS A 62 30.91 22.23 -116.99
C LYS A 62 29.72 23.20 -116.96
N GLU A 63 29.39 23.70 -115.79
CA GLU A 63 28.30 24.65 -115.55
C GLU A 63 28.75 26.11 -115.70
N SER A 64 30.03 26.35 -116.04
CA SER A 64 30.61 27.69 -116.11
C SER A 64 29.91 28.58 -117.13
N PRO A 65 29.54 29.83 -116.75
CA PRO A 65 28.97 30.81 -117.67
C PRO A 65 29.98 31.35 -118.70
N ALA A 66 31.26 30.99 -118.59
CA ALA A 66 32.33 31.44 -119.49
C ALA A 66 32.56 30.51 -120.71
N ILE A 67 31.86 29.36 -120.76
CA ILE A 67 31.96 28.40 -121.87
C ILE A 67 31.14 28.88 -123.08
N GLY A 68 31.77 28.97 -124.24
CA GLY A 68 31.14 29.24 -125.54
C GLY A 68 30.70 30.69 -125.75
N VAL A 69 31.27 31.66 -125.03
CA VAL A 69 30.84 33.08 -125.04
C VAL A 69 31.95 34.09 -125.42
N GLY A 70 33.15 33.61 -125.72
CA GLY A 70 34.28 34.40 -126.21
C GLY A 70 34.17 34.77 -127.70
N ILE A 71 35.10 35.61 -128.18
CA ILE A 71 35.14 36.08 -129.57
C ILE A 71 36.46 35.71 -130.25
N ALA A 72 36.39 35.32 -131.54
CA ALA A 72 37.55 34.84 -132.29
C ALA A 72 38.54 35.94 -132.73
N SER A 73 38.06 37.18 -132.91
CA SER A 73 38.92 38.33 -133.20
C SER A 73 38.21 39.65 -132.84
N ILE A 74 38.99 40.69 -132.59
CA ILE A 74 38.52 42.06 -132.38
C ILE A 74 39.39 43.06 -133.14
N THR A 75 38.79 44.09 -133.74
CA THR A 75 39.54 45.16 -134.43
C THR A 75 39.50 46.44 -133.62
N VAL A 76 40.66 46.97 -133.25
CA VAL A 76 40.81 48.20 -132.46
C VAL A 76 41.78 49.13 -133.19
N ASN A 77 41.37 50.38 -133.45
CA ASN A 77 42.17 51.38 -134.19
C ASN A 77 42.76 50.87 -135.52
N ASN A 78 41.94 50.16 -136.31
CA ASN A 78 42.32 49.50 -137.58
C ASN A 78 43.40 48.40 -137.46
N ILE A 79 43.68 47.90 -136.26
CA ILE A 79 44.53 46.74 -136.05
C ILE A 79 43.65 45.59 -135.57
N THR A 80 43.67 44.46 -136.28
CA THR A 80 42.92 43.26 -135.90
C THR A 80 43.77 42.37 -135.00
N TYR A 81 43.23 42.08 -133.82
CA TYR A 81 43.78 41.14 -132.85
C TYR A 81 42.94 39.86 -132.92
N ASN A 82 43.58 38.74 -133.27
CA ASN A 82 42.93 37.44 -133.27
C ASN A 82 43.16 36.76 -131.92
N ALA A 83 42.17 35.96 -131.47
CA ALA A 83 42.39 35.04 -130.38
C ALA A 83 43.51 34.04 -130.76
N PRO A 84 44.33 33.58 -129.81
CA PRO A 84 45.32 32.55 -130.08
C PRO A 84 44.68 31.31 -130.70
N GLU A 85 45.31 30.71 -131.72
CA GLU A 85 44.80 29.48 -132.34
C GLU A 85 44.77 28.29 -131.37
N LYS A 86 45.57 28.37 -130.30
CA LYS A 86 45.64 27.36 -129.25
C LYS A 86 45.56 27.99 -127.86
N ASP A 87 44.92 27.29 -126.93
CA ASP A 87 44.94 27.63 -125.51
C ASP A 87 46.30 27.28 -124.86
N LEU A 88 46.43 27.50 -123.55
CA LEU A 88 47.69 27.28 -122.83
C LEU A 88 48.07 25.78 -122.74
N ASP A 89 47.11 24.88 -122.87
CA ASP A 89 47.30 23.42 -122.90
C ASP A 89 47.56 22.88 -124.32
N GLY A 90 47.47 23.74 -125.33
CA GLY A 90 47.71 23.40 -126.73
C GLY A 90 46.48 22.90 -127.49
N ASN A 91 45.28 22.98 -126.90
CA ASN A 91 43.99 22.69 -127.51
C ASN A 91 43.63 23.75 -128.55
N ASN A 92 43.05 23.35 -129.68
CA ASN A 92 42.64 24.29 -130.72
C ASN A 92 41.44 25.13 -130.27
N ARG A 93 41.46 26.42 -130.59
CA ARG A 93 40.33 27.34 -130.37
C ARG A 93 39.61 27.66 -131.69
N PRO A 94 38.27 27.63 -131.75
CA PRO A 94 37.36 27.15 -130.70
C PRO A 94 37.35 25.62 -130.58
N GLY A 95 37.17 25.12 -129.37
CA GLY A 95 36.98 23.70 -129.06
C GLY A 95 35.68 23.53 -128.27
N PRO A 96 34.76 22.62 -128.65
CA PRO A 96 34.71 21.79 -129.87
C PRO A 96 34.39 22.58 -131.16
N ILE A 97 34.82 22.05 -132.32
CA ILE A 97 34.67 22.73 -133.63
C ILE A 97 33.19 23.09 -133.90
N GLY A 98 32.91 24.38 -134.08
CA GLY A 98 31.58 24.92 -134.36
C GLY A 98 30.97 25.75 -133.21
N SER A 99 31.58 25.77 -132.03
CA SER A 99 31.27 26.71 -130.96
C SER A 99 31.95 28.07 -131.16
N ALA A 100 31.55 29.07 -130.36
CA ALA A 100 32.40 30.23 -130.12
C ALA A 100 33.51 29.87 -129.12
N PRO A 101 34.68 30.53 -129.15
CA PRO A 101 35.75 30.27 -128.20
C PRO A 101 35.30 30.50 -126.76
N ASP A 102 35.94 29.87 -125.80
CA ASP A 102 35.68 30.17 -124.40
C ASP A 102 36.28 31.50 -123.97
N LEU A 103 35.62 32.12 -123.01
CA LEU A 103 36.15 33.29 -122.36
C LEU A 103 37.15 32.86 -121.29
N GLY A 104 38.44 33.08 -121.53
CA GLY A 104 39.53 32.68 -120.62
C GLY A 104 40.77 32.16 -121.34
N ILE A 105 41.79 31.74 -120.57
CA ILE A 105 43.08 31.25 -121.09
C ILE A 105 43.11 29.76 -121.45
N TYR A 106 42.10 29.00 -121.00
CA TYR A 106 41.86 27.59 -121.35
C TYR A 106 40.59 27.45 -122.20
N GLU A 107 40.53 26.40 -123.02
CA GLU A 107 39.35 26.03 -123.81
C GLU A 107 38.70 24.76 -123.22
N SER A 108 37.40 24.80 -122.98
CA SER A 108 36.59 23.70 -122.43
C SER A 108 36.26 22.67 -123.50
N PRO A 109 36.08 21.39 -123.14
CA PRO A 109 35.53 20.40 -124.06
C PRO A 109 34.03 20.61 -124.36
N TYR A 110 33.34 21.55 -123.70
CA TYR A 110 31.90 21.78 -123.83
C TYR A 110 31.59 22.99 -124.72
N SER A 111 30.45 22.96 -125.43
CA SER A 111 30.01 24.06 -126.31
C SER A 111 29.17 25.14 -125.62
N SER A 112 28.62 24.88 -124.43
CA SER A 112 27.78 25.79 -123.62
C SER A 112 27.57 25.27 -122.19
N SER A 113 27.14 26.14 -121.26
CA SER A 113 26.87 25.82 -119.83
C SER A 113 25.59 24.98 -119.58
N ALA A 114 25.63 24.00 -118.66
CA ALA A 114 24.46 23.17 -118.26
C ALA A 114 23.59 23.80 -117.13
N PRO A 115 22.26 23.49 -117.01
CA PRO A 115 21.38 24.02 -115.95
C PRO A 115 21.61 23.42 -114.54
N SER A 116 21.62 24.25 -113.48
CA SER A 116 21.76 23.85 -112.07
C SER A 116 20.70 24.49 -111.14
N ALA A 117 20.27 23.79 -110.07
CA ALA A 117 19.17 24.20 -109.18
C ALA A 117 19.48 23.93 -107.70
N ASN A 118 19.13 24.87 -106.80
CA ASN A 118 19.56 24.83 -105.41
C ASN A 118 18.44 24.99 -104.35
N GLN A 119 17.16 25.27 -104.70
CA GLN A 119 16.08 25.44 -103.69
C GLN A 119 14.65 25.30 -104.26
N ILE A 120 13.78 24.58 -103.53
CA ILE A 120 12.33 24.45 -103.71
C ILE A 120 11.66 24.46 -102.33
N SER A 121 10.44 24.99 -102.24
CA SER A 121 9.55 24.93 -101.08
C SER A 121 8.15 24.53 -101.53
N ASP A 122 7.41 23.81 -100.69
CA ASP A 122 5.99 23.45 -100.91
C ASP A 122 4.99 24.50 -100.37
N GLY A 123 5.49 25.63 -99.88
CA GLY A 123 4.72 26.85 -99.64
C GLY A 123 4.76 27.88 -100.79
N LEU A 124 3.97 28.95 -100.68
CA LEU A 124 3.94 30.07 -101.64
C LEU A 124 5.02 31.14 -101.39
N ILE A 125 5.79 31.00 -100.32
CA ILE A 125 6.81 31.97 -99.88
C ILE A 125 8.12 31.21 -99.73
N ASP A 126 9.22 31.77 -100.23
CA ASP A 126 10.56 31.13 -100.28
C ASP A 126 11.17 30.76 -98.91
N THR A 127 10.45 31.02 -97.80
CA THR A 127 10.88 30.82 -96.41
C THR A 127 9.85 30.09 -95.55
N VAL A 128 8.73 29.62 -96.12
CA VAL A 128 7.65 28.94 -95.37
C VAL A 128 7.42 27.57 -96.00
N GLU A 129 7.92 26.54 -95.32
CA GLU A 129 7.59 25.14 -95.65
C GLU A 129 6.22 24.76 -95.07
N VAL A 130 5.50 23.88 -95.75
CA VAL A 130 4.17 23.41 -95.34
C VAL A 130 4.24 21.91 -95.11
N ASP A 131 4.54 21.46 -93.89
CA ASP A 131 4.68 20.02 -93.61
C ASP A 131 3.32 19.28 -93.59
N PHE A 132 2.23 19.98 -93.21
CA PHE A 132 0.88 19.43 -93.03
C PHE A 132 -0.17 20.34 -93.66
N SER A 133 -1.24 19.74 -94.20
CA SER A 133 -2.35 20.49 -94.80
C SER A 133 -3.67 19.76 -94.66
N SER A 134 -4.75 20.50 -94.35
CA SER A 134 -6.12 19.99 -94.33
C SER A 134 -6.86 20.09 -95.65
N SER A 135 -6.20 20.62 -96.68
CA SER A 135 -6.78 20.77 -98.00
C SER A 135 -6.62 19.48 -98.82
N ASN A 136 -7.74 18.87 -99.20
CA ASN A 136 -7.76 17.71 -100.10
C ASN A 136 -7.75 18.07 -101.59
N THR A 137 -7.73 19.36 -101.95
CA THR A 137 -7.87 19.83 -103.35
C THR A 137 -6.77 20.77 -103.81
N THR A 138 -6.06 21.39 -102.87
CA THR A 138 -5.06 22.43 -103.15
C THR A 138 -3.66 22.01 -102.71
N PHE A 139 -2.69 22.13 -103.62
CA PHE A 139 -1.26 21.99 -103.36
C PHE A 139 -0.52 23.14 -104.03
N SER A 140 0.42 23.77 -103.34
CA SER A 140 1.22 24.87 -103.87
C SER A 140 2.71 24.57 -103.77
N GLY A 141 3.53 25.38 -104.43
CA GLY A 141 4.95 25.42 -104.14
C GLY A 141 5.69 26.40 -105.02
N ARG A 142 6.96 26.63 -104.69
CA ARG A 142 7.78 27.71 -105.22
C ARG A 142 9.25 27.30 -105.27
N TRP A 143 9.99 27.76 -106.28
CA TRP A 143 11.39 27.40 -106.48
C TRP A 143 12.22 28.58 -106.97
N LYS A 144 13.55 28.52 -106.80
CA LYS A 144 14.46 29.50 -107.40
C LYS A 144 14.72 29.19 -108.87
N ARG A 145 15.03 30.21 -109.66
CA ARG A 145 15.39 30.02 -111.08
C ARG A 145 16.64 29.14 -111.22
N PHE A 146 16.60 28.24 -112.20
CA PHE A 146 17.72 27.35 -112.52
C PHE A 146 18.75 28.13 -113.37
N GLY A 147 20.05 27.83 -113.21
CA GLY A 147 21.11 28.37 -114.06
C GLY A 147 20.97 27.96 -115.54
N GLY A 148 21.71 28.62 -116.43
CA GLY A 148 21.71 28.34 -117.87
C GLY A 148 20.82 29.27 -118.71
N ALA A 149 21.20 29.52 -119.97
CA ALA A 149 20.45 30.38 -120.88
C ALA A 149 19.16 29.70 -121.37
N SER A 150 18.03 30.42 -121.33
CA SER A 150 16.73 30.01 -121.88
C SER A 150 16.09 28.77 -121.24
N THR A 151 16.16 28.64 -119.91
CA THR A 151 15.53 27.54 -119.15
C THR A 151 14.03 27.78 -118.93
N TYR A 152 13.19 26.78 -119.23
CA TYR A 152 11.76 26.75 -118.86
C TYR A 152 11.49 25.59 -117.90
N TYR A 153 10.41 25.69 -117.11
CA TYR A 153 10.08 24.78 -116.02
C TYR A 153 8.86 23.91 -116.35
N GLU A 154 8.93 22.67 -115.91
CA GLU A 154 7.81 21.75 -115.80
C GLU A 154 7.68 21.32 -114.33
N TYR A 155 6.45 21.21 -113.83
CA TYR A 155 6.19 20.67 -112.50
C TYR A 155 5.44 19.34 -112.59
N ALA A 156 5.60 18.52 -111.58
CA ALA A 156 4.85 17.30 -111.36
C ALA A 156 4.57 17.14 -109.88
N ILE A 157 3.46 16.50 -109.54
CA ILE A 157 3.12 16.15 -108.16
C ILE A 157 3.09 14.63 -108.08
N GLY A 158 3.71 14.11 -107.03
CA GLY A 158 3.81 12.68 -106.84
C GLY A 158 3.64 12.24 -105.40
N THR A 159 3.41 10.95 -105.19
CA THR A 159 3.26 10.34 -103.86
C THR A 159 4.57 9.96 -103.19
N SER A 160 5.71 10.11 -103.88
CA SER A 160 7.06 9.91 -103.32
C SER A 160 8.12 10.66 -104.12
N PRO A 161 9.33 10.92 -103.57
CA PRO A 161 10.41 11.61 -104.29
C PRO A 161 10.89 10.90 -105.57
N GLN A 162 10.63 9.59 -105.69
CA GLN A 162 10.99 8.77 -106.86
C GLN A 162 9.83 8.64 -107.85
N ARG A 163 8.57 8.58 -107.37
CA ARG A 163 7.36 8.60 -108.22
C ARG A 163 6.85 10.04 -108.31
N ARG A 164 7.54 10.85 -109.11
CA ARG A 164 7.37 12.32 -109.12
C ARG A 164 6.10 12.83 -109.81
N ASN A 165 5.44 11.97 -110.59
CA ASN A 165 4.44 12.39 -111.58
C ASN A 165 3.21 11.47 -111.64
N ASP A 166 2.94 10.71 -110.57
CA ASP A 166 1.81 9.77 -110.49
C ASP A 166 0.48 10.43 -110.07
N VAL A 167 0.51 11.71 -109.66
CA VAL A 167 -0.68 12.50 -109.28
C VAL A 167 -0.94 13.58 -110.32
N VAL A 168 0.10 14.37 -110.64
CA VAL A 168 0.10 15.33 -111.74
C VAL A 168 1.30 15.03 -112.62
N ASP A 169 1.07 14.71 -113.88
CA ASP A 169 2.15 14.47 -114.84
C ASP A 169 2.89 15.79 -115.17
N TRP A 170 4.12 15.68 -115.69
CA TRP A 170 4.97 16.83 -116.01
C TRP A 170 4.26 17.85 -116.90
N THR A 171 3.89 18.97 -116.28
CA THR A 171 3.11 20.04 -116.90
C THR A 171 3.98 21.29 -117.03
N ILE A 172 4.00 21.88 -118.21
CA ILE A 172 4.81 23.07 -118.51
C ILE A 172 4.24 24.29 -117.76
N VAL A 173 5.10 24.99 -117.02
CA VAL A 173 4.80 26.26 -116.32
C VAL A 173 5.52 27.45 -116.96
N GLY A 174 6.34 27.21 -117.99
CA GLY A 174 7.05 28.27 -118.70
C GLY A 174 8.21 28.82 -117.87
N ILE A 175 8.26 30.12 -117.62
CA ILE A 175 9.35 30.77 -116.85
C ILE A 175 8.96 31.10 -115.40
N ASP A 176 7.73 30.75 -115.02
CA ASP A 176 7.21 30.99 -113.67
C ASP A 176 7.96 30.13 -112.66
N THR A 177 8.07 30.65 -111.44
CA THR A 177 8.84 30.05 -110.34
C THR A 177 7.95 29.59 -109.19
N SER A 178 6.64 29.49 -109.41
CA SER A 178 5.66 29.05 -108.42
C SER A 178 4.46 28.41 -109.09
N ILE A 179 3.77 27.53 -108.38
CA ILE A 179 2.54 26.90 -108.82
C ILE A 179 1.54 26.80 -107.66
N THR A 180 0.26 26.92 -107.98
CA THR A 180 -0.85 26.46 -107.14
C THR A 180 -1.79 25.65 -108.01
N ASN A 181 -2.05 24.42 -107.59
CA ASN A 181 -3.07 23.58 -108.21
C ASN A 181 -4.19 23.35 -107.19
N SER A 182 -5.39 23.82 -107.50
CA SER A 182 -6.57 23.81 -106.61
C SER A 182 -7.66 22.83 -107.05
N ALA A 183 -7.34 21.88 -107.95
CA ALA A 183 -8.28 20.91 -108.49
C ALA A 183 -7.73 19.47 -108.40
N LEU A 184 -7.09 19.16 -107.28
CA LEU A 184 -6.53 17.84 -106.98
C LEU A 184 -7.54 16.96 -106.23
N ASP A 185 -7.30 15.65 -106.21
CA ASP A 185 -8.01 14.68 -105.37
C ASP A 185 -6.99 14.02 -104.43
N LEU A 186 -6.55 14.80 -103.43
CA LEU A 186 -5.56 14.37 -102.44
C LEU A 186 -6.24 13.51 -101.37
N LYS A 187 -5.62 12.39 -101.01
CA LYS A 187 -6.15 11.43 -100.05
C LYS A 187 -5.65 11.73 -98.64
N ASN A 188 -6.49 11.45 -97.65
CA ASN A 188 -6.10 11.52 -96.24
C ASN A 188 -4.89 10.60 -95.96
N SER A 189 -4.09 10.98 -94.97
CA SER A 189 -2.94 10.21 -94.48
C SER A 189 -1.91 9.85 -95.55
N GLN A 190 -1.75 10.72 -96.55
CA GLN A 190 -0.82 10.54 -97.66
C GLN A 190 0.05 11.79 -97.84
N THR A 191 1.36 11.59 -97.97
CA THR A 191 2.32 12.65 -98.31
C THR A 191 2.39 12.85 -99.82
N TYR A 192 2.41 14.11 -100.24
CA TYR A 192 2.56 14.53 -101.63
C TYR A 192 3.78 15.44 -101.79
N TYR A 193 4.50 15.27 -102.89
CA TYR A 193 5.77 15.92 -103.16
C TYR A 193 5.67 16.72 -104.46
N LEU A 194 6.13 17.97 -104.43
CA LEU A 194 6.26 18.79 -105.62
C LEU A 194 7.63 18.57 -106.24
N SER A 195 7.67 18.18 -107.50
CA SER A 195 8.91 18.08 -108.28
C SER A 195 8.91 19.10 -109.41
N VAL A 196 10.02 19.80 -109.56
CA VAL A 196 10.21 20.80 -110.61
C VAL A 196 11.45 20.46 -111.41
N ARG A 197 11.32 20.41 -112.73
CA ARG A 197 12.45 20.21 -113.64
C ARG A 197 12.61 21.39 -114.59
N GLY A 198 13.83 21.92 -114.67
CA GLY A 198 14.21 22.96 -115.62
C GLY A 198 14.88 22.35 -116.85
N LYS A 199 14.47 22.76 -118.05
CA LYS A 199 15.01 22.29 -119.33
C LYS A 199 15.55 23.46 -120.16
N ASN A 200 16.74 23.30 -120.73
CA ASN A 200 17.28 24.25 -121.70
C ASN A 200 16.85 23.90 -123.15
N ALA A 201 17.15 24.78 -124.10
CA ALA A 201 16.83 24.59 -125.52
C ALA A 201 17.52 23.38 -126.18
N LEU A 202 18.52 22.78 -125.53
CA LEU A 202 19.26 21.61 -125.99
C LEU A 202 18.72 20.28 -125.40
N GLY A 203 17.71 20.36 -124.53
CA GLY A 203 17.06 19.21 -123.91
C GLY A 203 17.74 18.67 -122.66
N GLU A 204 18.77 19.34 -122.15
CA GLU A 204 19.37 19.02 -120.86
C GLU A 204 18.44 19.44 -119.72
N SER A 205 18.32 18.61 -118.68
CA SER A 205 17.39 18.85 -117.58
C SER A 205 18.00 18.58 -116.22
N SER A 206 17.66 19.41 -115.24
CA SER A 206 17.85 19.14 -113.81
C SER A 206 16.50 19.08 -113.11
N THR A 207 16.39 18.38 -111.97
CA THR A 207 15.13 18.25 -111.21
C THR A 207 15.39 18.38 -109.72
N ILE A 208 14.52 19.13 -109.04
CA ILE A 208 14.47 19.26 -107.58
C ILE A 208 13.08 18.82 -107.09
N THR A 209 13.00 18.27 -105.88
CA THR A 209 11.77 17.77 -105.27
C THR A 209 11.67 18.30 -103.84
N SER A 210 10.47 18.73 -103.40
CA SER A 210 10.22 19.16 -102.02
C SER A 210 10.35 17.99 -101.02
N ASP A 211 10.37 18.30 -99.73
CA ASP A 211 10.31 17.34 -98.62
C ASP A 211 8.89 16.82 -98.35
N GLY A 212 7.86 17.57 -98.78
CA GLY A 212 6.53 17.06 -99.03
C GLY A 212 5.52 17.36 -97.94
N VAL A 213 4.25 17.44 -98.34
CA VAL A 213 3.12 17.84 -97.48
C VAL A 213 2.26 16.63 -97.16
N PHE A 214 2.03 16.35 -95.87
CA PHE A 214 1.11 15.32 -95.40
C PHE A 214 -0.32 15.85 -95.31
N ILE A 215 -1.29 15.14 -95.90
CA ILE A 215 -2.69 15.56 -95.95
C ILE A 215 -3.48 14.94 -94.81
N ASP A 216 -4.11 15.79 -94.00
CA ASP A 216 -4.97 15.39 -92.88
C ASP A 216 -6.24 16.24 -92.79
N TYR A 217 -7.40 15.62 -93.00
CA TYR A 217 -8.71 16.26 -92.85
C TYR A 217 -9.63 15.56 -91.82
N GLU A 218 -9.08 14.72 -90.94
CA GLU A 218 -9.82 14.05 -89.87
C GLU A 218 -9.62 14.77 -88.53
N ASN A 219 -10.60 14.70 -87.62
CA ASN A 219 -10.40 15.24 -86.27
C ASN A 219 -9.65 14.21 -85.40
N PRO A 220 -8.88 14.66 -84.39
CA PRO A 220 -8.30 13.79 -83.38
C PRO A 220 -9.34 12.90 -82.70
N LYS A 221 -8.97 11.66 -82.35
CA LYS A 221 -9.82 10.75 -81.59
C LYS A 221 -9.33 10.62 -80.16
N ILE A 222 -10.19 10.87 -79.19
CA ILE A 222 -9.93 10.60 -77.76
C ILE A 222 -10.65 9.32 -77.37
N ASP A 223 -9.90 8.33 -76.87
CA ASP A 223 -10.42 7.04 -76.43
C ASP A 223 -10.81 7.04 -74.94
N ALA A 224 -10.06 7.75 -74.08
CA ALA A 224 -10.32 7.85 -72.65
C ALA A 224 -9.66 9.09 -72.02
N VAL A 225 -10.27 9.57 -70.94
CA VAL A 225 -9.71 10.54 -69.99
C VAL A 225 -9.80 9.91 -68.61
N THR A 226 -8.69 9.81 -67.88
CA THR A 226 -8.62 9.12 -66.57
C THR A 226 -7.76 9.88 -65.56
N GLU A 227 -8.07 9.75 -64.27
CA GLU A 227 -7.42 10.45 -63.16
C GLU A 227 -6.12 9.77 -62.70
N LEU A 228 -5.96 8.48 -62.99
CA LEU A 228 -4.72 7.73 -62.85
C LEU A 228 -4.44 6.97 -64.15
N LYS A 229 -3.40 6.12 -64.15
CA LYS A 229 -3.14 5.21 -65.29
C LYS A 229 -4.31 4.26 -65.57
N GLU A 230 -5.10 4.01 -64.54
CA GLU A 230 -6.40 3.37 -64.61
C GLU A 230 -7.44 4.35 -64.07
N ASP A 231 -8.68 4.12 -64.44
CA ASP A 231 -9.81 4.94 -64.02
C ASP A 231 -10.14 4.71 -62.54
N VAL A 232 -10.42 5.76 -61.78
CA VAL A 232 -10.68 5.66 -60.34
C VAL A 232 -11.84 6.55 -59.89
N GLU A 233 -12.73 5.95 -59.10
CA GLU A 233 -13.92 6.66 -58.58
C GLU A 233 -13.59 7.57 -57.38
N TRP A 234 -12.54 7.24 -56.62
CA TRP A 234 -12.15 7.91 -55.38
C TRP A 234 -10.67 8.25 -55.35
N LEU A 235 -10.35 9.47 -54.91
CA LEU A 235 -8.98 9.93 -54.67
C LEU A 235 -8.83 10.32 -53.20
N GLY A 236 -7.75 9.85 -52.56
CA GLY A 236 -7.37 10.25 -51.22
C GLY A 236 -6.68 11.62 -51.19
N PRO A 237 -6.52 12.22 -50.00
CA PRO A 237 -5.89 13.54 -49.83
C PRO A 237 -4.40 13.53 -50.18
N ASN A 238 -3.77 12.35 -50.14
CA ASN A 238 -2.35 12.15 -50.46
C ASN A 238 -2.12 11.64 -51.89
N THR A 239 -3.19 11.44 -52.67
CA THR A 239 -3.07 11.03 -54.06
C THR A 239 -2.69 12.25 -54.91
N ALA A 240 -1.66 12.13 -55.74
CA ALA A 240 -1.39 13.16 -56.72
C ALA A 240 -2.54 13.21 -57.73
N GLY A 241 -3.15 14.38 -57.95
CA GLY A 241 -4.19 14.54 -58.96
C GLY A 241 -3.57 14.50 -60.34
N HIS A 242 -3.66 13.37 -61.03
CA HIS A 242 -3.22 13.26 -62.41
C HIS A 242 -4.43 13.32 -63.35
N ILE A 243 -4.21 13.76 -64.59
CA ILE A 243 -5.16 13.50 -65.68
C ILE A 243 -4.36 12.97 -66.85
N PHE A 244 -4.81 11.87 -67.44
CA PHE A 244 -4.27 11.28 -68.64
C PHE A 244 -5.30 11.39 -69.76
N VAL A 245 -4.85 11.68 -70.97
CA VAL A 245 -5.67 11.59 -72.19
C VAL A 245 -5.06 10.57 -73.14
N HIS A 246 -5.86 9.63 -73.57
CA HIS A 246 -5.49 8.67 -74.61
C HIS A 246 -6.06 9.16 -75.94
N ALA A 247 -5.26 9.92 -76.69
CA ALA A 247 -5.65 10.47 -77.98
C ALA A 247 -4.76 9.98 -79.12
N THR A 248 -5.36 9.80 -80.30
CA THR A 248 -4.66 9.46 -81.53
C THR A 248 -5.14 10.34 -82.67
N ASP A 249 -4.23 10.63 -83.59
CA ASP A 249 -4.54 11.34 -84.83
C ASP A 249 -3.52 10.93 -85.92
N ASN A 250 -3.90 11.08 -87.19
CA ASN A 250 -3.10 10.64 -88.32
C ASN A 250 -1.94 11.61 -88.68
N SER A 251 -2.07 12.92 -88.43
CA SER A 251 -0.96 13.89 -88.50
C SER A 251 -0.23 14.01 -87.16
N GLY A 252 -0.89 13.56 -86.08
CA GLY A 252 -0.38 13.51 -84.72
C GLY A 252 -0.81 14.73 -83.92
N ILE A 253 -0.81 14.59 -82.60
CA ILE A 253 -1.24 15.64 -81.68
C ILE A 253 -0.10 16.64 -81.43
N ILE A 254 -0.39 17.93 -81.58
CA ILE A 254 0.57 19.01 -81.30
C ILE A 254 0.32 19.70 -79.96
N LYS A 255 -0.90 19.63 -79.43
CA LYS A 255 -1.29 20.34 -78.21
C LYS A 255 -2.26 19.52 -77.36
N HIS A 256 -2.02 19.49 -76.05
CA HIS A 256 -2.89 18.87 -75.05
C HIS A 256 -3.30 19.91 -74.02
N GLU A 257 -4.57 19.93 -73.64
CA GLU A 257 -5.11 20.82 -72.62
C GLU A 257 -6.07 20.06 -71.71
N PHE A 258 -6.06 20.40 -70.42
CA PHE A 258 -6.80 19.70 -69.38
C PHE A 258 -7.51 20.66 -68.44
N SER A 259 -8.65 20.27 -67.90
CA SER A 259 -9.36 21.01 -66.84
C SER A 259 -10.02 20.04 -65.87
N ILE A 260 -10.42 20.54 -64.70
CA ILE A 260 -11.34 19.85 -63.79
C ILE A 260 -12.59 20.72 -63.68
N GLY A 261 -13.76 20.09 -63.78
CA GLY A 261 -15.04 20.77 -63.62
C GLY A 261 -16.05 19.95 -62.83
N THR A 262 -17.19 20.56 -62.53
CA THR A 262 -18.32 19.86 -61.89
C THR A 262 -19.24 19.17 -62.90
N GLN A 263 -19.07 19.45 -64.20
CA GLN A 263 -19.81 18.85 -65.32
C GLN A 263 -18.89 18.68 -66.53
N ASN A 264 -19.29 17.80 -67.47
CA ASN A 264 -18.53 17.51 -68.69
C ASN A 264 -18.22 18.80 -69.47
N GLY A 265 -16.93 19.02 -69.73
CA GLY A 265 -16.40 20.12 -70.53
C GLY A 265 -16.27 21.46 -69.81
N LEU A 266 -16.62 21.55 -68.52
CA LEU A 266 -16.42 22.76 -67.72
C LEU A 266 -15.01 22.84 -67.13
N ASP A 267 -14.61 24.05 -66.76
CA ASP A 267 -13.33 24.36 -66.12
C ASP A 267 -13.52 25.22 -64.86
N ASP A 268 -14.68 25.05 -64.21
CA ASP A 268 -15.15 25.83 -63.07
C ASP A 268 -14.44 25.50 -61.75
N VAL A 269 -13.70 24.39 -61.70
CA VAL A 269 -12.90 23.97 -60.54
C VAL A 269 -11.42 24.25 -60.78
N ILE A 270 -10.88 23.71 -61.88
CA ILE A 270 -9.52 24.01 -62.35
C ILE A 270 -9.59 24.44 -63.82
N PRO A 271 -9.13 25.66 -64.17
CA PRO A 271 -9.15 26.18 -65.53
C PRO A 271 -8.36 25.33 -66.54
N TRP A 272 -8.73 25.43 -67.83
CA TRP A 272 -7.98 24.82 -68.93
C TRP A 272 -6.49 25.18 -68.90
N THR A 273 -5.65 24.17 -68.73
CA THR A 273 -4.19 24.29 -68.66
C THR A 273 -3.54 23.45 -69.75
N GLU A 274 -2.60 24.03 -70.47
CA GLU A 274 -1.84 23.35 -71.53
C GLU A 274 -0.73 22.48 -70.95
N SER A 275 -0.50 21.31 -71.58
CA SER A 275 0.58 20.39 -71.23
C SER A 275 1.38 19.99 -72.47
N ASP A 276 2.69 19.84 -72.29
CA ASP A 276 3.61 19.33 -73.31
C ASP A 276 3.47 17.81 -73.52
N SER A 277 2.69 17.12 -72.67
CA SER A 277 2.46 15.67 -72.71
C SER A 277 0.99 15.30 -72.70
N SER A 278 0.68 14.03 -73.01
CA SER A 278 -0.66 13.45 -72.92
C SER A 278 -1.17 13.25 -71.47
N SER A 279 -0.58 13.97 -70.51
CA SER A 279 -1.00 14.01 -69.12
C SER A 279 -0.57 15.29 -68.43
N ILE A 280 -1.18 15.58 -67.28
CA ILE A 280 -0.84 16.71 -66.42
C ILE A 280 -1.04 16.33 -64.94
N ILE A 281 -0.43 17.10 -64.04
CA ILE A 281 -0.63 17.00 -62.58
C ILE A 281 -1.32 18.27 -62.11
N PHE A 282 -2.36 18.11 -61.31
CA PHE A 282 -3.05 19.17 -60.59
C PHE A 282 -2.90 19.01 -59.08
N ASP A 283 -2.88 20.15 -58.40
CA ASP A 283 -3.04 20.20 -56.96
C ASP A 283 -4.53 20.01 -56.63
N ILE A 284 -4.85 18.88 -56.01
CA ILE A 284 -6.22 18.51 -55.62
C ILE A 284 -6.49 18.75 -54.13
N ALA A 285 -5.55 19.35 -53.38
CA ALA A 285 -5.69 19.54 -51.94
C ALA A 285 -6.88 20.42 -51.52
N ASN A 286 -7.37 21.26 -52.44
CA ASN A 286 -8.52 22.14 -52.21
C ASN A 286 -9.85 21.57 -52.72
N LEU A 287 -9.86 20.35 -53.27
CA LEU A 287 -11.09 19.69 -53.67
C LEU A 287 -11.87 19.24 -52.43
N SER A 288 -13.20 19.31 -52.51
CA SER A 288 -14.11 18.97 -51.42
C SER A 288 -14.65 17.56 -51.58
N GLU A 289 -14.67 16.82 -50.47
CA GLU A 289 -15.29 15.49 -50.36
C GLU A 289 -16.80 15.45 -50.69
N LYS A 290 -17.49 16.59 -50.63
CA LYS A 290 -18.95 16.67 -50.89
C LYS A 290 -19.31 16.84 -52.36
N GLU A 291 -18.34 17.21 -53.19
CA GLU A 291 -18.57 17.54 -54.59
C GLU A 291 -18.12 16.39 -55.50
N THR A 292 -18.76 16.29 -56.66
CA THR A 292 -18.35 15.35 -57.72
C THR A 292 -17.57 16.13 -58.78
N TYR A 293 -16.42 15.60 -59.16
CA TYR A 293 -15.50 16.23 -60.11
C TYR A 293 -15.39 15.42 -61.39
N ILE A 294 -15.09 16.09 -62.49
CA ILE A 294 -14.92 15.48 -63.81
C ILE A 294 -13.64 16.04 -64.42
N SER A 295 -12.75 15.15 -64.84
CA SER A 295 -11.57 15.51 -65.60
C SER A 295 -11.93 15.70 -67.05
N ASN A 296 -11.43 16.76 -67.66
CA ASN A 296 -11.63 17.05 -69.07
C ASN A 296 -10.30 17.15 -69.79
N ALA A 297 -10.26 16.68 -71.02
CA ALA A 297 -9.13 16.84 -71.91
C ALA A 297 -9.59 17.31 -73.28
N ARG A 298 -8.80 18.18 -73.90
CA ARG A 298 -8.93 18.52 -75.32
C ARG A 298 -7.56 18.48 -76.00
N VAL A 299 -7.54 18.01 -77.23
CA VAL A 299 -6.31 17.83 -78.02
C VAL A 299 -6.45 18.52 -79.36
N THR A 300 -5.35 19.08 -79.86
CA THR A 300 -5.25 19.69 -81.20
C THR A 300 -4.21 18.97 -82.04
N ASP A 301 -4.52 18.62 -83.28
CA ASP A 301 -3.55 18.06 -84.24
C ASP A 301 -2.66 19.12 -84.91
N ARG A 302 -1.79 18.69 -85.83
CA ARG A 302 -0.86 19.56 -86.56
C ARG A 302 -1.52 20.43 -87.63
N VAL A 303 -2.75 20.14 -88.04
CA VAL A 303 -3.51 20.94 -89.02
C VAL A 303 -4.53 21.88 -88.37
N GLY A 304 -4.72 21.76 -87.05
CA GLY A 304 -5.51 22.65 -86.20
C GLY A 304 -6.91 22.14 -85.82
N PHE A 305 -7.27 20.88 -86.07
CA PHE A 305 -8.55 20.35 -85.57
C PHE A 305 -8.49 20.02 -84.09
N ILE A 306 -9.62 20.19 -83.40
CA ILE A 306 -9.74 20.05 -81.95
C ILE A 306 -10.82 19.04 -81.61
N SER A 307 -10.49 18.12 -80.70
CA SER A 307 -11.45 17.21 -80.06
C SER A 307 -11.37 17.32 -78.54
N SER A 308 -12.49 17.09 -77.85
CA SER A 308 -12.58 17.15 -76.39
C SER A 308 -13.39 15.98 -75.82
N ALA A 309 -13.02 15.49 -74.63
CA ALA A 309 -13.71 14.44 -73.89
C ALA A 309 -13.60 14.66 -72.37
N SER A 310 -14.40 13.92 -71.62
CA SER A 310 -14.49 13.96 -70.15
C SER A 310 -14.44 12.55 -69.55
N SER A 311 -13.97 12.40 -68.31
CA SER A 311 -14.04 11.15 -67.53
C SER A 311 -15.45 10.87 -66.98
N ASP A 312 -15.65 9.73 -66.30
CA ASP A 312 -16.92 9.29 -65.70
C ASP A 312 -17.11 9.71 -64.23
N SER A 313 -16.41 10.78 -63.84
CA SER A 313 -16.44 11.47 -62.56
C SER A 313 -15.78 10.76 -61.38
N PHE A 314 -15.10 11.55 -60.54
CA PHE A 314 -14.46 11.08 -59.32
C PHE A 314 -14.86 11.92 -58.12
N LYS A 315 -14.62 11.40 -56.92
CA LYS A 315 -14.80 12.11 -55.64
C LYS A 315 -13.54 12.07 -54.78
N MET A 316 -13.46 13.01 -53.85
CA MET A 316 -12.44 12.98 -52.81
C MET A 316 -12.94 12.17 -51.62
N ASP A 317 -12.08 11.32 -51.06
CA ASP A 317 -12.28 10.70 -49.76
C ASP A 317 -11.14 11.15 -48.84
N ILE A 318 -11.45 12.09 -47.95
CA ILE A 318 -10.49 12.81 -47.11
C ILE A 318 -10.58 12.32 -45.66
N SER A 319 -11.75 11.84 -45.23
CA SER A 319 -11.96 11.37 -43.87
C SER A 319 -11.28 10.05 -43.59
N ASP A 320 -10.64 9.93 -42.43
CA ASP A 320 -10.27 8.61 -41.91
C ASP A 320 -11.55 7.80 -41.60
N PRO A 321 -11.49 6.47 -41.71
CA PRO A 321 -12.60 5.62 -41.30
C PRO A 321 -13.04 5.88 -39.85
N ILE A 322 -14.32 5.67 -39.58
CA ILE A 322 -14.87 5.72 -38.22
C ILE A 322 -14.24 4.59 -37.40
N THR A 323 -13.68 4.95 -36.25
CA THR A 323 -13.07 3.99 -35.32
C THR A 323 -14.11 3.03 -34.74
N GLY A 324 -13.83 1.73 -34.85
CA GLY A 324 -14.63 0.67 -34.23
C GLY A 324 -14.20 0.32 -32.81
N THR A 325 -14.69 -0.82 -32.32
CA THR A 325 -14.31 -1.39 -31.02
C THR A 325 -13.53 -2.68 -31.20
N LEU A 326 -12.55 -2.92 -30.34
CA LEU A 326 -11.74 -4.14 -30.31
C LEU A 326 -11.76 -4.77 -28.91
N SER A 327 -12.05 -6.08 -28.85
CA SER A 327 -11.90 -6.92 -27.67
C SER A 327 -10.85 -8.00 -27.93
N ILE A 328 -10.09 -8.35 -26.88
CA ILE A 328 -9.09 -9.42 -26.86
C ILE A 328 -9.58 -10.65 -26.08
N GLY A 329 -10.89 -10.74 -25.81
CA GLY A 329 -11.48 -11.75 -24.93
C GLY A 329 -11.65 -11.24 -23.50
N ASP A 330 -11.62 -12.16 -22.53
CA ASP A 330 -11.65 -11.85 -21.11
C ASP A 330 -10.33 -11.20 -20.66
N ALA A 331 -10.34 -10.47 -19.54
CA ALA A 331 -9.15 -9.78 -19.03
C ALA A 331 -8.03 -10.73 -18.55
N TYR A 332 -8.38 -11.99 -18.25
CA TYR A 332 -7.46 -13.01 -17.74
C TYR A 332 -7.70 -14.36 -18.43
N GLN A 333 -6.64 -15.10 -18.71
CA GLN A 333 -6.72 -16.50 -19.16
C GLN A 333 -5.47 -17.31 -18.80
N SER A 334 -5.57 -18.63 -18.82
CA SER A 334 -4.43 -19.54 -18.60
C SER A 334 -3.79 -20.10 -19.88
N ASP A 335 -4.41 -19.88 -21.05
CA ASP A 335 -3.86 -20.31 -22.35
C ASP A 335 -2.70 -19.40 -22.77
N THR A 336 -1.50 -19.96 -22.85
CA THR A 336 -0.28 -19.23 -23.24
C THR A 336 -0.03 -19.21 -24.74
N ALA A 337 -0.86 -19.90 -25.53
CA ALA A 337 -0.60 -20.19 -26.94
C ALA A 337 -1.56 -19.49 -27.88
N ASN A 338 -2.75 -19.10 -27.42
CA ASN A 338 -3.81 -18.56 -28.27
C ASN A 338 -4.39 -17.24 -27.74
N VAL A 339 -4.71 -16.31 -28.64
CA VAL A 339 -5.43 -15.06 -28.35
C VAL A 339 -6.49 -14.84 -29.41
N THR A 340 -7.68 -14.41 -29.00
CA THR A 340 -8.79 -14.12 -29.91
C THR A 340 -9.07 -12.63 -29.95
N PHE A 341 -8.98 -12.02 -31.13
CA PHE A 341 -9.41 -10.65 -31.37
C PHE A 341 -10.82 -10.66 -31.94
N THR A 342 -11.70 -9.83 -31.41
CA THR A 342 -13.03 -9.59 -31.95
C THR A 342 -13.25 -8.09 -32.08
N TRP A 343 -13.60 -7.63 -33.29
CA TRP A 343 -13.86 -6.22 -33.53
C TRP A 343 -15.07 -5.98 -34.42
N SER A 344 -15.62 -4.77 -34.34
CA SER A 344 -16.81 -4.33 -35.06
C SER A 344 -16.90 -2.80 -35.10
N GLY A 345 -17.77 -2.27 -35.96
CA GLY A 345 -18.10 -0.85 -35.97
C GLY A 345 -17.11 0.06 -36.72
N PHE A 346 -16.09 -0.51 -37.38
CA PHE A 346 -15.29 0.24 -38.34
C PHE A 346 -16.09 0.45 -39.61
N ILE A 347 -16.25 1.71 -40.00
CA ILE A 347 -17.10 2.11 -41.14
C ILE A 347 -16.40 3.26 -41.85
N ASP A 348 -16.30 3.15 -43.17
CA ASP A 348 -16.03 4.30 -44.03
C ASP A 348 -17.23 4.50 -44.97
N GLU A 349 -17.86 5.67 -44.95
CA GLU A 349 -19.08 5.94 -45.73
C GLU A 349 -18.77 6.37 -47.18
N GLN A 350 -17.51 6.67 -47.47
CA GLN A 350 -17.04 7.25 -48.72
C GLN A 350 -16.54 6.16 -49.66
N SER A 351 -15.30 5.71 -49.51
CA SER A 351 -14.69 4.68 -50.36
C SER A 351 -14.89 3.26 -49.80
N GLY A 352 -15.24 3.13 -48.51
CA GLY A 352 -15.40 1.85 -47.80
C GLY A 352 -14.07 1.25 -47.36
N ILE A 353 -14.13 0.23 -46.51
CA ILE A 353 -12.93 -0.43 -45.97
C ILE A 353 -12.31 -1.37 -47.02
N ASN A 354 -11.01 -1.24 -47.21
CA ASN A 354 -10.20 -2.11 -48.05
C ASN A 354 -9.60 -3.27 -47.25
N ASP A 355 -8.93 -3.00 -46.12
CA ASP A 355 -8.34 -4.08 -45.33
C ASP A 355 -8.30 -3.78 -43.83
N TYR A 356 -8.12 -4.84 -43.05
CA TYR A 356 -7.82 -4.77 -41.63
C TYR A 356 -6.43 -5.33 -41.37
N HIS A 357 -5.62 -4.61 -40.60
CA HIS A 357 -4.37 -5.14 -40.08
C HIS A 357 -4.50 -5.36 -38.57
N TYR A 358 -3.77 -6.34 -38.03
CA TYR A 358 -3.74 -6.58 -36.59
C TYR A 358 -2.31 -6.66 -36.06
N ALA A 359 -2.12 -6.33 -34.80
CA ALA A 359 -0.86 -6.43 -34.08
C ALA A 359 -1.12 -6.82 -32.61
N LEU A 360 -0.10 -7.33 -31.93
CA LEU A 360 -0.13 -7.65 -30.51
C LEU A 360 1.16 -7.15 -29.86
N GLY A 361 1.02 -6.51 -28.71
CA GLY A 361 2.15 -6.02 -27.93
C GLY A 361 1.96 -6.14 -26.44
N THR A 362 3.02 -5.87 -25.69
CA THR A 362 3.01 -5.89 -24.22
C THR A 362 2.58 -4.54 -23.62
N GLU A 363 2.54 -3.49 -24.43
CA GLU A 363 2.00 -2.16 -24.09
C GLU A 363 0.97 -1.72 -25.14
N PRO A 364 -0.02 -0.87 -24.80
CA PRO A 364 -1.00 -0.37 -25.75
C PRO A 364 -0.36 0.23 -27.02
N GLY A 365 -0.74 -0.29 -28.19
CA GLY A 365 -0.25 0.17 -29.50
C GLY A 365 1.14 -0.33 -29.90
N THR A 366 1.80 -1.14 -29.06
CA THR A 366 3.08 -1.78 -29.44
C THR A 366 2.85 -3.05 -30.26
N GLU A 367 3.86 -3.42 -31.05
CA GLU A 367 3.78 -4.53 -32.01
C GLU A 367 4.92 -5.55 -31.79
N ASN A 368 5.39 -5.68 -30.54
CA ASN A 368 6.57 -6.47 -30.18
C ASN A 368 6.32 -7.98 -30.04
N ILE A 369 5.05 -8.43 -29.99
CA ILE A 369 4.69 -9.86 -29.93
C ILE A 369 4.22 -10.34 -31.30
N ILE A 370 3.32 -9.59 -31.92
CA ILE A 370 2.92 -9.80 -33.32
C ILE A 370 3.07 -8.45 -34.04
N PRO A 371 3.95 -8.36 -35.07
CA PRO A 371 4.08 -7.16 -35.89
C PRO A 371 2.79 -6.90 -36.68
N ARG A 372 2.54 -5.65 -37.10
CA ARG A 372 1.38 -5.31 -37.94
C ARG A 372 1.27 -6.24 -39.15
N THR A 373 0.20 -7.04 -39.15
CA THR A 373 -0.03 -8.11 -40.12
C THR A 373 -1.35 -7.85 -40.86
N PRO A 374 -1.34 -7.80 -42.21
CA PRO A 374 -2.56 -7.63 -43.01
C PRO A 374 -3.44 -8.89 -43.02
N LEU A 375 -4.75 -8.69 -43.10
CA LEU A 375 -5.72 -9.78 -43.27
C LEU A 375 -6.03 -10.06 -44.75
N GLY A 376 -5.92 -9.06 -45.63
CA GLY A 376 -6.16 -9.18 -47.06
C GLY A 376 -7.62 -9.41 -47.45
N LEU A 377 -8.57 -8.79 -46.73
CA LEU A 377 -10.00 -9.12 -46.84
C LEU A 377 -10.79 -8.35 -47.91
N ASN A 378 -10.28 -7.23 -48.44
CA ASN A 378 -10.88 -6.44 -49.55
C ASN A 378 -12.40 -6.20 -49.42
N ALA A 379 -12.92 -6.00 -48.21
CA ALA A 379 -14.37 -5.86 -47.95
C ALA A 379 -14.71 -5.26 -46.57
N ASP A 380 -15.91 -4.67 -46.50
CA ASP A 380 -16.56 -4.22 -45.27
C ASP A 380 -17.19 -5.38 -44.48
N PHE A 381 -16.94 -5.44 -43.17
CA PHE A 381 -17.54 -6.42 -42.27
C PHE A 381 -18.20 -5.73 -41.07
N SER A 382 -19.41 -6.17 -40.70
CA SER A 382 -20.09 -5.68 -39.50
C SER A 382 -19.38 -6.09 -38.21
N SER A 383 -18.77 -7.27 -38.20
CA SER A 383 -17.92 -7.79 -37.13
C SER A 383 -16.99 -8.87 -37.64
N LEU A 384 -15.77 -8.93 -37.13
CA LEU A 384 -14.77 -9.95 -37.43
C LEU A 384 -14.22 -10.53 -36.12
N ALA A 385 -13.86 -11.81 -36.16
CA ALA A 385 -13.12 -12.46 -35.08
C ALA A 385 -12.02 -13.35 -35.66
N ILE A 386 -10.81 -13.25 -35.12
CA ILE A 386 -9.69 -14.12 -35.47
C ILE A 386 -9.08 -14.69 -34.20
N THR A 387 -8.64 -15.94 -34.25
CA THR A 387 -7.82 -16.55 -33.20
C THR A 387 -6.44 -16.76 -33.74
N ILE A 388 -5.45 -16.20 -33.04
CA ILE A 388 -4.04 -16.33 -33.36
C ILE A 388 -3.45 -17.34 -32.40
N GLY A 389 -2.85 -18.40 -32.94
CA GLY A 389 -2.23 -19.47 -32.16
C GLY A 389 -0.70 -19.51 -32.30
N SER A 390 -0.07 -20.47 -31.62
CA SER A 390 1.39 -20.67 -31.59
C SER A 390 2.18 -19.52 -30.97
N LEU A 391 1.56 -18.83 -30.01
CA LEU A 391 2.22 -17.80 -29.21
C LEU A 391 2.99 -18.41 -28.05
N ALA A 392 3.93 -17.65 -27.49
CA ALA A 392 4.67 -18.00 -26.29
C ALA A 392 4.47 -16.89 -25.26
N LEU A 393 3.24 -16.77 -24.76
CA LEU A 393 2.86 -15.73 -23.82
C LEU A 393 3.38 -16.05 -22.42
N GLU A 394 4.06 -15.09 -21.83
CA GLU A 394 4.60 -15.15 -20.47
C GLU A 394 3.50 -14.98 -19.41
N VAL A 395 3.61 -15.72 -18.31
CA VAL A 395 2.72 -15.60 -17.13
C VAL A 395 2.96 -14.24 -16.45
N ASN A 396 1.91 -13.63 -15.92
CA ASN A 396 1.89 -12.30 -15.31
C ASN A 396 2.24 -11.14 -16.26
N GLN A 397 2.17 -11.38 -17.58
CA GLN A 397 2.31 -10.35 -18.61
C GLN A 397 0.94 -10.00 -19.20
N THR A 398 0.65 -8.71 -19.32
CA THR A 398 -0.53 -8.18 -20.02
C THR A 398 -0.21 -7.91 -21.49
N TYR A 399 -1.12 -8.26 -22.38
CA TYR A 399 -1.00 -8.10 -23.83
C TYR A 399 -2.16 -7.26 -24.38
N TYR A 400 -1.87 -6.40 -25.35
CA TYR A 400 -2.84 -5.49 -25.97
C TYR A 400 -2.90 -5.76 -27.47
N GLY A 401 -4.10 -6.02 -27.97
CA GLY A 401 -4.36 -6.16 -29.39
C GLY A 401 -4.59 -4.79 -30.01
N THR A 402 -4.09 -4.59 -31.22
CA THR A 402 -4.38 -3.40 -32.04
C THR A 402 -4.95 -3.85 -33.37
N VAL A 403 -6.05 -3.24 -33.81
CA VAL A 403 -6.62 -3.45 -35.14
C VAL A 403 -6.67 -2.11 -35.87
N TYR A 404 -6.12 -2.09 -37.08
CA TYR A 404 -6.13 -0.96 -37.99
C TYR A 404 -7.17 -1.25 -39.09
N ALA A 405 -8.05 -0.30 -39.38
CA ALA A 405 -8.94 -0.33 -40.53
C ALA A 405 -8.45 0.67 -41.57
N ILE A 406 -8.32 0.22 -42.80
CA ILE A 406 -7.72 0.98 -43.91
C ILE A 406 -8.76 1.04 -45.03
N ASP A 407 -9.11 2.22 -45.50
CA ASP A 407 -10.05 2.39 -46.61
C ASP A 407 -9.41 2.13 -47.99
N LYS A 408 -10.16 2.33 -49.08
CA LYS A 408 -9.68 2.09 -50.45
C LYS A 408 -8.73 3.17 -50.96
N VAL A 409 -8.64 4.32 -50.30
CA VAL A 409 -7.72 5.42 -50.64
C VAL A 409 -6.51 5.51 -49.70
N ASN A 410 -6.40 4.58 -48.75
CA ASN A 410 -5.36 4.43 -47.71
C ASN A 410 -5.44 5.43 -46.54
N ASN A 411 -6.59 6.01 -46.24
CA ASN A 411 -6.79 6.60 -44.91
C ASN A 411 -6.96 5.47 -43.88
N GLU A 412 -6.56 5.71 -42.63
CA GLU A 412 -6.55 4.67 -41.61
C GLU A 412 -6.99 5.15 -40.23
N THR A 413 -7.64 4.25 -39.50
CA THR A 413 -7.95 4.42 -38.08
C THR A 413 -7.58 3.14 -37.32
N PHE A 414 -7.47 3.20 -36.00
CA PHE A 414 -7.14 2.02 -35.20
C PHE A 414 -7.89 1.99 -33.86
N ALA A 415 -8.09 0.78 -33.34
CA ALA A 415 -8.58 0.54 -31.99
C ALA A 415 -7.62 -0.39 -31.23
N ILE A 416 -7.52 -0.19 -29.91
CA ILE A 416 -6.70 -0.98 -29.00
C ILE A 416 -7.64 -1.66 -27.99
N SER A 417 -7.35 -2.91 -27.61
CA SER A 417 -8.13 -3.66 -26.62
C SER A 417 -7.83 -3.24 -25.17
N ASP A 418 -8.70 -3.63 -24.23
CA ASP A 418 -8.58 -3.34 -22.78
C ASP A 418 -7.46 -4.14 -22.06
N GLY A 419 -6.75 -5.03 -22.78
CA GLY A 419 -5.65 -5.85 -22.26
C GLY A 419 -6.07 -7.27 -21.83
N LEU A 420 -5.16 -8.24 -22.01
CA LEU A 420 -5.29 -9.65 -21.63
C LEU A 420 -4.07 -10.07 -20.81
N THR A 421 -4.27 -10.48 -19.55
CA THR A 421 -3.18 -10.97 -18.68
C THR A 421 -3.18 -12.49 -18.65
N ILE A 422 -2.00 -13.10 -18.82
CA ILE A 422 -1.84 -14.54 -18.67
C ILE A 422 -1.63 -14.90 -17.21
N ASP A 423 -2.52 -15.71 -16.67
CA ASP A 423 -2.51 -16.10 -15.28
C ASP A 423 -2.66 -17.61 -15.12
N ARG A 424 -1.70 -18.21 -14.42
CA ARG A 424 -1.59 -19.64 -14.15
C ARG A 424 -1.24 -19.94 -12.70
N ASP A 425 -1.02 -18.89 -11.92
CA ASP A 425 -0.65 -19.00 -10.53
C ASP A 425 -1.96 -19.09 -9.72
N GLY A 426 -1.92 -19.82 -8.60
CA GLY A 426 -3.02 -19.78 -7.66
C GLY A 426 -2.92 -18.54 -6.76
N PRO A 427 -3.97 -18.23 -5.99
CA PRO A 427 -3.91 -17.12 -5.07
C PRO A 427 -2.74 -17.19 -4.10
N GLU A 428 -2.20 -16.03 -3.73
CA GLU A 428 -1.27 -15.88 -2.62
C GLU A 428 -1.93 -16.29 -1.30
N ASP A 429 -1.14 -16.91 -0.43
CA ASP A 429 -1.60 -17.44 0.86
C ASP A 429 -1.93 -16.30 1.82
N GLY A 430 -3.15 -16.32 2.36
CA GLY A 430 -3.59 -15.40 3.41
C GLY A 430 -3.33 -15.92 4.82
N ILE A 431 -3.97 -15.28 5.80
CA ILE A 431 -3.91 -15.65 7.21
C ILE A 431 -5.25 -16.27 7.61
N ILE A 432 -5.20 -17.35 8.40
CA ILE A 432 -6.37 -17.98 9.00
C ILE A 432 -6.18 -18.09 10.51
N THR A 433 -7.24 -17.81 11.26
CA THR A 433 -7.34 -17.91 12.72
C THR A 433 -8.47 -18.84 13.10
N ASP A 434 -8.32 -19.59 14.19
CA ASP A 434 -9.42 -20.38 14.73
C ASP A 434 -10.28 -19.53 15.66
N GLY A 435 -11.59 -19.56 15.44
CA GLY A 435 -12.54 -18.65 16.06
C GLY A 435 -13.37 -17.88 15.04
N GLY A 436 -14.36 -17.16 15.56
CA GLY A 436 -15.17 -16.26 14.75
C GLY A 436 -14.39 -14.96 14.52
N PRO A 437 -14.78 -13.84 15.16
CA PRO A 437 -14.11 -12.56 14.98
C PRO A 437 -12.76 -12.43 15.70
N VAL A 438 -12.41 -13.37 16.58
CA VAL A 438 -11.18 -13.35 17.40
C VAL A 438 -10.61 -14.76 17.41
N ASP A 439 -9.29 -14.84 17.36
CA ASP A 439 -8.50 -16.06 17.48
C ASP A 439 -8.65 -16.68 18.89
N ILE A 440 -8.81 -18.01 18.99
CA ILE A 440 -9.14 -18.69 20.25
C ILE A 440 -8.27 -19.90 20.56
N ASP A 441 -7.40 -19.80 21.57
CA ASP A 441 -6.61 -20.96 22.01
C ASP A 441 -7.45 -22.08 22.67
N TYR A 442 -8.62 -21.73 23.25
CA TYR A 442 -9.44 -22.63 24.06
C TYR A 442 -10.94 -22.44 23.81
N THR A 443 -11.70 -23.54 23.85
CA THR A 443 -13.17 -23.52 23.79
C THR A 443 -13.78 -24.64 24.63
N ASN A 444 -14.95 -24.38 25.23
CA ASN A 444 -15.76 -25.41 25.87
C ASN A 444 -16.90 -25.94 24.99
N ASP A 445 -17.07 -25.41 23.77
CA ASP A 445 -18.07 -25.90 22.82
C ASP A 445 -17.55 -27.16 22.12
N THR A 446 -18.25 -28.28 22.31
CA THR A 446 -17.93 -29.56 21.66
C THR A 446 -18.70 -29.77 20.36
N THR A 447 -19.61 -28.87 20.01
CA THR A 447 -20.62 -29.03 18.95
C THR A 447 -20.44 -28.08 17.78
N SER A 448 -19.67 -27.02 17.94
CA SER A 448 -19.35 -26.10 16.87
C SER A 448 -17.89 -25.64 16.92
N ALA A 449 -17.38 -25.23 15.76
CA ALA A 449 -16.07 -24.62 15.63
C ALA A 449 -16.12 -23.63 14.47
N SER A 450 -15.49 -22.48 14.63
CA SER A 450 -15.43 -21.43 13.60
C SER A 450 -13.99 -21.15 13.21
N ALA A 451 -13.79 -20.68 11.99
CA ALA A 451 -12.55 -20.04 11.57
C ALA A 451 -12.86 -18.80 10.76
N SER A 452 -11.90 -17.87 10.75
CA SER A 452 -11.92 -16.68 9.93
C SER A 452 -10.57 -16.48 9.25
N TRP A 453 -10.57 -15.82 8.11
CA TRP A 453 -9.38 -15.62 7.31
C TRP A 453 -9.42 -14.29 6.54
N GLU A 454 -8.23 -13.78 6.25
CA GLU A 454 -8.02 -12.55 5.52
C GLU A 454 -6.76 -12.64 4.64
N ASP A 455 -6.51 -11.59 3.86
CA ASP A 455 -5.28 -11.39 3.07
C ASP A 455 -4.96 -12.42 1.97
N PHE A 456 -5.90 -13.31 1.62
CA PHE A 456 -5.80 -14.06 0.36
C PHE A 456 -5.97 -13.11 -0.83
N TYR A 457 -5.04 -13.17 -1.78
CA TYR A 457 -5.00 -12.25 -2.91
C TYR A 457 -4.65 -12.97 -4.21
N ASP A 458 -5.27 -12.54 -5.31
CA ASP A 458 -4.96 -13.00 -6.65
C ASP A 458 -5.24 -11.85 -7.64
N PHE A 459 -4.50 -11.78 -8.76
CA PHE A 459 -4.68 -10.75 -9.78
C PHE A 459 -6.08 -10.77 -10.40
N ASN A 460 -6.66 -11.96 -10.58
CA ASN A 460 -8.00 -12.14 -11.12
C ASN A 460 -9.08 -12.23 -10.01
N GLY A 461 -8.66 -12.12 -8.75
CA GLY A 461 -9.50 -12.14 -7.56
C GLY A 461 -9.85 -13.55 -7.08
N ILE A 462 -10.37 -13.64 -5.84
CA ILE A 462 -10.73 -14.93 -5.26
C ILE A 462 -12.14 -15.34 -5.68
N ASN A 463 -12.26 -16.51 -6.31
CA ASN A 463 -13.53 -17.12 -6.68
C ASN A 463 -14.24 -17.74 -5.47
N ARG A 464 -13.52 -18.57 -4.71
CA ARG A 464 -14.04 -19.28 -3.53
C ARG A 464 -12.93 -19.76 -2.59
N TYR A 465 -13.31 -20.14 -1.39
CA TYR A 465 -12.48 -20.85 -0.43
C TYR A 465 -13.03 -22.26 -0.16
N GLU A 466 -12.14 -23.19 0.15
CA GLU A 466 -12.51 -24.45 0.77
C GLU A 466 -11.89 -24.54 2.17
N LEU A 467 -12.69 -24.93 3.15
CA LEU A 467 -12.28 -25.06 4.56
C LEU A 467 -12.45 -26.50 5.04
N SER A 468 -11.52 -26.98 5.86
CA SER A 468 -11.61 -28.27 6.56
C SER A 468 -11.25 -28.12 8.03
N LEU A 469 -11.68 -29.08 8.85
CA LEU A 469 -11.35 -29.16 10.28
C LEU A 469 -10.67 -30.49 10.57
N ASN A 470 -9.48 -30.43 11.17
CA ASN A 470 -8.56 -31.54 11.35
C ASN A 470 -8.09 -31.66 12.80
N THR A 471 -7.38 -32.75 13.11
CA THR A 471 -6.73 -32.93 14.43
C THR A 471 -5.21 -32.99 14.34
N THR A 472 -4.68 -32.66 13.16
CA THR A 472 -3.27 -32.60 12.84
C THR A 472 -3.03 -31.40 11.95
N THR A 473 -1.82 -30.86 11.99
CA THR A 473 -1.36 -29.80 11.07
C THR A 473 -0.93 -30.33 9.71
N ASP A 474 -0.72 -31.65 9.59
CA ASP A 474 -0.24 -32.29 8.36
C ASP A 474 -1.34 -32.33 7.28
N GLU A 475 -1.15 -31.55 6.22
CA GLU A 475 -2.01 -31.51 5.04
C GLU A 475 -2.25 -32.92 4.46
N GLY A 476 -3.52 -33.28 4.28
CA GLY A 476 -3.88 -34.50 3.56
C GLY A 476 -3.50 -35.82 4.22
N SER A 477 -3.11 -35.83 5.51
CA SER A 477 -2.80 -37.05 6.25
C SER A 477 -3.85 -37.38 7.33
N ASN A 478 -4.00 -38.66 7.64
CA ASN A 478 -5.12 -39.23 8.41
C ASN A 478 -5.28 -38.63 9.82
N VAL A 479 -6.15 -37.62 9.98
CA VAL A 479 -7.42 -37.62 10.75
C VAL A 479 -8.17 -36.31 10.46
N VAL A 480 -9.32 -36.43 9.77
CA VAL A 480 -10.22 -35.34 9.35
C VAL A 480 -11.50 -35.38 10.19
N VAL A 481 -11.91 -34.24 10.77
CA VAL A 481 -13.18 -34.09 11.50
C VAL A 481 -14.28 -33.67 10.53
N VAL A 482 -14.00 -32.66 9.72
CA VAL A 482 -14.86 -32.20 8.63
C VAL A 482 -14.01 -32.10 7.36
N ASN A 483 -14.49 -32.73 6.29
CA ASN A 483 -13.80 -32.72 5.00
C ASN A 483 -13.89 -31.33 4.33
N TRP A 484 -13.05 -31.09 3.31
CA TRP A 484 -13.06 -29.87 2.52
C TRP A 484 -14.49 -29.49 2.09
N THR A 485 -14.93 -28.34 2.57
CA THR A 485 -16.25 -27.77 2.33
C THR A 485 -16.06 -26.45 1.59
N ASP A 486 -16.74 -26.30 0.46
CA ASP A 486 -16.82 -25.03 -0.26
C ASP A 486 -17.62 -24.04 0.57
N VAL A 487 -16.98 -22.94 0.97
CA VAL A 487 -17.58 -21.89 1.79
C VAL A 487 -17.81 -20.60 0.98
N GLY A 488 -17.71 -20.67 -0.35
CA GLY A 488 -17.85 -19.54 -1.25
C GLY A 488 -16.80 -18.46 -1.00
N GLN A 489 -17.19 -17.19 -1.11
CA GLN A 489 -16.33 -16.03 -0.84
C GLN A 489 -16.44 -15.51 0.61
N ASN A 490 -17.05 -16.29 1.51
CA ASN A 490 -17.12 -15.89 2.91
C ASN A 490 -15.70 -15.81 3.50
N LEU A 491 -15.50 -14.90 4.45
CA LEU A 491 -14.23 -14.73 5.18
C LEU A 491 -14.24 -15.37 6.57
N SER A 492 -15.35 -16.04 6.89
CA SER A 492 -15.53 -16.78 8.14
C SER A 492 -16.54 -17.88 7.92
N TYR A 493 -16.37 -19.01 8.60
CA TYR A 493 -17.33 -20.11 8.55
C TYR A 493 -17.39 -20.88 9.86
N THR A 494 -18.60 -21.28 10.25
CA THR A 494 -18.85 -22.10 11.44
C THR A 494 -19.38 -23.46 11.02
N PHE A 495 -18.68 -24.52 11.43
CA PHE A 495 -19.21 -25.87 11.40
C PHE A 495 -20.08 -26.11 12.63
N PHE A 496 -21.27 -26.68 12.43
CA PHE A 496 -22.19 -27.10 13.49
C PHE A 496 -22.32 -28.63 13.51
N ASP A 497 -23.02 -29.16 14.51
CA ASP A 497 -23.27 -30.59 14.71
C ASP A 497 -21.98 -31.44 14.79
N LEU A 498 -20.92 -30.85 15.34
CA LEU A 498 -19.66 -31.53 15.60
C LEU A 498 -19.73 -32.41 16.86
N ASN A 499 -18.77 -33.32 16.98
CA ASN A 499 -18.58 -34.13 18.18
C ASN A 499 -17.10 -34.08 18.60
N LEU A 500 -16.68 -32.90 19.06
CA LEU A 500 -15.31 -32.64 19.46
C LEU A 500 -15.01 -33.29 20.82
N SER A 501 -13.84 -33.90 20.93
CA SER A 501 -13.41 -34.62 22.13
C SER A 501 -12.70 -33.65 23.08
N PRO A 502 -13.03 -33.66 24.39
CA PRO A 502 -12.28 -32.91 25.38
C PRO A 502 -10.79 -33.25 25.42
N ASN A 503 -9.97 -32.28 25.82
CA ASN A 503 -8.51 -32.36 25.93
C ASN A 503 -7.84 -32.79 24.62
N ARG A 504 -8.34 -32.27 23.48
CA ARG A 504 -7.81 -32.52 22.14
C ARG A 504 -7.70 -31.21 21.35
N MET A 505 -6.60 -31.07 20.63
CA MET A 505 -6.34 -29.96 19.72
C MET A 505 -7.02 -30.18 18.37
N TYR A 506 -7.54 -29.09 17.80
CA TYR A 506 -8.17 -29.05 16.49
C TYR A 506 -7.61 -27.90 15.68
N TYR A 507 -7.51 -28.08 14.36
CA TYR A 507 -6.87 -27.13 13.45
C TYR A 507 -7.76 -26.94 12.23
N PHE A 508 -7.93 -25.71 11.78
CA PHE A 508 -8.55 -25.45 10.49
C PHE A 508 -7.51 -25.45 9.39
N SER A 509 -7.89 -25.94 8.21
CA SER A 509 -7.06 -25.82 7.01
C SER A 509 -7.89 -25.22 5.88
N ILE A 510 -7.31 -24.23 5.19
CA ILE A 510 -7.96 -23.48 4.12
C ILE A 510 -7.11 -23.46 2.86
N LYS A 511 -7.77 -23.38 1.71
CA LYS A 511 -7.17 -23.02 0.42
C LYS A 511 -8.14 -22.14 -0.35
N ALA A 512 -7.61 -21.19 -1.11
CA ALA A 512 -8.38 -20.30 -1.98
C ALA A 512 -8.29 -20.78 -3.43
N TYR A 513 -9.31 -20.45 -4.22
CA TYR A 513 -9.36 -20.66 -5.65
C TYR A 513 -9.59 -19.32 -6.34
N ASP A 514 -8.81 -19.04 -7.38
CA ASP A 514 -8.96 -17.86 -8.22
C ASP A 514 -10.11 -18.04 -9.25
N GLY A 515 -10.37 -17.02 -10.06
CA GLY A 515 -11.33 -17.01 -11.16
C GLY A 515 -11.05 -18.03 -12.27
N LEU A 516 -9.81 -18.51 -12.40
CA LEU A 516 -9.38 -19.52 -13.37
C LEU A 516 -9.29 -20.94 -12.77
N ASN A 517 -9.69 -21.09 -11.51
CA ASN A 517 -9.70 -22.33 -10.73
C ASN A 517 -8.30 -22.92 -10.42
N ASN A 518 -7.28 -22.08 -10.42
CA ASN A 518 -5.98 -22.33 -9.77
C ASN A 518 -6.16 -22.25 -8.24
N SER A 519 -5.42 -23.06 -7.48
CA SER A 519 -5.53 -23.11 -6.00
C SER A 519 -4.29 -22.56 -5.32
N SER A 520 -4.47 -21.86 -4.19
CA SER A 520 -3.39 -21.47 -3.29
C SER A 520 -2.72 -22.70 -2.64
N ASN A 521 -1.67 -22.48 -1.84
CA ASN A 521 -1.24 -23.52 -0.91
C ASN A 521 -2.29 -23.68 0.21
N ILE A 522 -2.18 -24.76 0.98
CA ILE A 522 -3.02 -24.95 2.15
C ILE A 522 -2.40 -24.19 3.32
N VAL A 523 -3.21 -23.38 3.99
CA VAL A 523 -2.82 -22.66 5.21
C VAL A 523 -3.54 -23.28 6.39
N VAL A 524 -2.86 -23.44 7.53
CA VAL A 524 -3.38 -24.12 8.72
C VAL A 524 -3.29 -23.19 9.94
N THR A 525 -4.31 -23.21 10.80
CA THR A 525 -4.29 -22.47 12.08
C THR A 525 -3.31 -23.09 13.07
N ASP A 526 -2.96 -22.35 14.12
CA ASP A 526 -2.15 -22.86 15.25
C ASP A 526 -2.97 -23.70 16.24
N GLY A 527 -4.29 -23.64 16.15
CA GLY A 527 -5.23 -24.63 16.66
C GLY A 527 -5.78 -24.30 18.05
N PHE A 528 -6.99 -24.79 18.31
CA PHE A 528 -7.69 -24.60 19.57
C PHE A 528 -7.83 -25.90 20.36
N LEU A 529 -7.75 -25.80 21.69
CA LEU A 529 -7.98 -26.91 22.62
C LEU A 529 -9.44 -26.93 23.10
N VAL A 530 -10.09 -28.09 23.01
CA VAL A 530 -11.41 -28.27 23.64
C VAL A 530 -11.24 -28.59 25.12
N ASP A 531 -11.62 -27.67 26.00
CA ASP A 531 -11.58 -27.81 27.44
C ASP A 531 -12.95 -27.59 28.08
N ILE A 532 -13.45 -28.62 28.76
CA ILE A 532 -14.76 -28.61 29.45
C ILE A 532 -14.60 -28.68 30.97
N LYS A 533 -13.37 -28.69 31.48
CA LYS A 533 -13.10 -28.83 32.90
C LYS A 533 -13.29 -27.47 33.56
N LYS A 534 -14.01 -27.44 34.67
CA LYS A 534 -14.24 -26.20 35.40
C LYS A 534 -13.04 -25.85 36.28
N PRO A 535 -12.66 -24.56 36.38
CA PRO A 535 -11.66 -24.10 37.33
C PRO A 535 -12.12 -24.36 38.78
N THR A 536 -11.15 -24.64 39.64
CA THR A 536 -11.35 -24.85 41.09
C THR A 536 -10.28 -24.08 41.87
N ILE A 537 -10.60 -23.66 43.10
CA ILE A 537 -9.62 -23.05 44.00
C ILE A 537 -8.95 -24.16 44.81
N SER A 538 -7.65 -24.31 44.65
CA SER A 538 -6.85 -25.36 45.28
C SER A 538 -6.35 -24.98 46.67
N ILE A 539 -5.93 -23.72 46.87
CA ILE A 539 -5.28 -23.22 48.09
C ILE A 539 -5.66 -21.76 48.31
N ALA A 540 -5.87 -21.36 49.56
CA ALA A 540 -5.88 -19.97 50.01
C ALA A 540 -4.64 -19.72 50.89
N SER A 541 -3.96 -18.59 50.72
CA SER A 541 -2.70 -18.29 51.43
C SER A 541 -2.87 -18.08 52.93
N ILE A 542 -4.08 -17.75 53.38
CA ILE A 542 -4.45 -17.58 54.78
C ILE A 542 -5.58 -18.55 55.09
N SER A 543 -5.47 -19.25 56.22
CA SER A 543 -6.54 -20.17 56.66
C SER A 543 -7.73 -19.37 57.19
N PRO A 544 -8.98 -19.70 56.80
CA PRO A 544 -10.19 -19.11 57.40
C PRO A 544 -10.34 -19.36 58.91
N GLU A 545 -9.61 -20.34 59.46
CA GLU A 545 -9.59 -20.65 60.89
C GLU A 545 -8.72 -19.69 61.71
N GLU A 546 -7.82 -18.94 61.06
CA GLU A 546 -6.94 -17.98 61.71
C GLU A 546 -7.65 -16.64 61.94
N LEU A 547 -7.48 -16.06 63.14
CA LEU A 547 -7.98 -14.73 63.45
C LEU A 547 -7.20 -13.67 62.70
N GLN A 548 -7.93 -12.71 62.14
CA GLN A 548 -7.34 -11.61 61.39
C GLN A 548 -7.27 -10.35 62.25
N SER A 549 -6.17 -9.60 62.11
CA SER A 549 -5.96 -8.36 62.85
C SER A 549 -6.99 -7.31 62.46
N VAL A 550 -7.51 -6.58 63.45
CA VAL A 550 -8.34 -5.39 63.23
C VAL A 550 -7.57 -4.29 62.49
N MET A 551 -6.25 -4.21 62.67
CA MET A 551 -5.42 -3.05 62.31
C MET A 551 -4.45 -3.30 61.15
N LEU A 552 -4.24 -4.56 60.75
CA LEU A 552 -3.34 -4.92 59.65
C LEU A 552 -4.12 -5.26 58.37
N PRO A 553 -3.55 -4.99 57.18
CA PRO A 553 -4.14 -5.42 55.93
C PRO A 553 -4.32 -6.94 55.86
N LEU A 554 -5.47 -7.35 55.34
CA LEU A 554 -5.77 -8.75 55.04
C LEU A 554 -5.57 -8.96 53.54
N SER A 555 -4.60 -9.80 53.16
CA SER A 555 -4.31 -10.12 51.76
C SER A 555 -4.25 -11.63 51.57
N ILE A 556 -5.16 -12.14 50.75
CA ILE A 556 -5.37 -13.57 50.54
C ILE A 556 -5.11 -13.87 49.06
N ASP A 557 -4.13 -14.71 48.79
CA ASP A 557 -3.87 -15.25 47.47
C ASP A 557 -4.55 -16.62 47.33
N PHE A 558 -5.43 -16.75 46.35
CA PHE A 558 -6.08 -17.99 45.97
C PHE A 558 -5.40 -18.59 44.74
N THR A 559 -4.96 -19.85 44.84
CA THR A 559 -4.36 -20.59 43.73
C THR A 559 -5.41 -21.42 43.01
N LEU A 560 -5.58 -21.18 41.71
CA LEU A 560 -6.54 -21.85 40.83
C LEU A 560 -5.96 -23.16 40.26
N SER A 561 -6.81 -24.12 39.89
CA SER A 561 -6.41 -25.38 39.24
C SER A 561 -5.90 -25.22 37.82
N GLU A 562 -6.18 -24.08 37.20
CA GLU A 562 -5.81 -23.69 35.84
C GLU A 562 -5.83 -22.17 35.69
N ILE A 563 -5.56 -21.68 34.47
CA ILE A 563 -5.50 -20.25 34.17
C ILE A 563 -6.93 -19.68 34.12
N GLY A 564 -7.17 -18.63 34.89
CA GLY A 564 -8.43 -17.89 34.86
C GLY A 564 -8.41 -16.78 33.81
N GLN A 565 -9.53 -16.58 33.13
CA GLN A 565 -9.81 -15.41 32.29
C GLN A 565 -10.40 -14.27 33.10
N SER A 566 -11.32 -14.56 34.02
CA SER A 566 -11.96 -13.55 34.87
C SER A 566 -12.39 -14.14 36.22
N ALA A 567 -12.55 -13.27 37.22
CA ALA A 567 -13.03 -13.64 38.54
C ALA A 567 -14.09 -12.66 39.04
N ASN A 568 -15.10 -13.20 39.71
CA ASN A 568 -16.13 -12.46 40.42
C ASN A 568 -15.97 -12.74 41.92
N VAL A 569 -15.74 -11.69 42.70
CA VAL A 569 -15.56 -11.77 44.15
C VAL A 569 -16.69 -10.98 44.81
N ASN A 570 -17.69 -11.69 45.31
CA ASN A 570 -18.72 -11.10 46.15
C ASN A 570 -18.28 -11.15 47.61
N PHE A 571 -18.62 -10.13 48.39
CA PHE A 571 -18.17 -10.01 49.77
C PHE A 571 -19.30 -9.62 50.71
N GLY A 572 -19.13 -9.93 51.99
CA GLY A 572 -20.11 -9.64 53.04
C GLY A 572 -19.47 -9.42 54.40
N SER A 573 -20.22 -8.78 55.30
CA SER A 573 -19.86 -8.55 56.70
C SER A 573 -21.00 -9.01 57.59
N SER A 574 -20.70 -9.79 58.63
CA SER A 574 -21.69 -10.19 59.63
C SER A 574 -22.21 -9.02 60.47
N ARG A 575 -21.43 -7.93 60.57
CA ARG A 575 -21.79 -6.68 61.25
C ARG A 575 -22.38 -5.62 60.32
N GLY A 576 -22.41 -5.87 59.01
CA GLY A 576 -22.96 -4.95 58.00
C GLY A 576 -22.04 -3.80 57.60
N ASP A 577 -20.73 -3.89 57.88
CA ASP A 577 -19.74 -2.84 57.60
C ASP A 577 -19.23 -2.84 56.14
N LEU A 578 -20.13 -3.03 55.18
CA LEU A 578 -19.78 -3.32 53.78
C LEU A 578 -18.95 -2.22 53.11
N ALA A 579 -19.24 -0.95 53.40
CA ALA A 579 -18.57 0.19 52.76
C ALA A 579 -17.07 0.28 53.08
N ASN A 580 -16.62 -0.43 54.12
CA ASN A 580 -15.25 -0.35 54.62
C ASN A 580 -14.47 -1.67 54.46
N ILE A 581 -15.13 -2.70 53.95
CA ILE A 581 -14.53 -4.01 53.63
C ILE A 581 -14.68 -4.35 52.15
N GLU A 582 -14.81 -3.34 51.28
CA GLU A 582 -14.80 -3.57 49.84
C GLU A 582 -13.40 -4.07 49.42
N PRO A 583 -13.28 -5.30 48.89
CA PRO A 583 -12.00 -5.86 48.53
C PRO A 583 -11.48 -5.24 47.24
N GLN A 584 -10.16 -5.12 47.15
CA GLN A 584 -9.45 -4.96 45.88
C GLN A 584 -8.93 -6.33 45.48
N TYR A 585 -9.20 -6.75 44.24
CA TYR A 585 -8.71 -8.03 43.75
C TYR A 585 -8.16 -7.96 42.33
N ASP A 586 -7.19 -8.84 42.06
CA ASP A 586 -6.50 -8.96 40.77
C ASP A 586 -6.33 -10.44 40.42
N LEU A 587 -6.59 -10.77 39.16
CA LEU A 587 -6.44 -12.13 38.63
C LEU A 587 -5.23 -12.16 37.69
N ASP A 588 -4.17 -12.81 38.14
CA ASP A 588 -2.92 -12.99 37.42
C ASP A 588 -2.73 -14.49 37.11
N SER A 589 -3.11 -14.87 35.89
CA SER A 589 -3.07 -16.25 35.40
C SER A 589 -3.83 -17.23 36.32
N SER A 590 -3.14 -18.07 37.09
CA SER A 590 -3.72 -19.03 38.02
C SER A 590 -3.75 -18.54 39.47
N ARG A 591 -3.53 -17.24 39.72
CA ARG A 591 -3.54 -16.65 41.06
C ARG A 591 -4.53 -15.48 41.14
N LEU A 592 -5.48 -15.58 42.06
CA LEU A 592 -6.41 -14.50 42.41
C LEU A 592 -5.98 -13.89 43.76
N SER A 593 -5.51 -12.66 43.75
CA SER A 593 -5.14 -11.93 44.97
C SER A 593 -6.31 -11.07 45.41
N VAL A 594 -6.81 -11.24 46.64
CA VAL A 594 -7.90 -10.46 47.24
C VAL A 594 -7.39 -9.76 48.49
N SER A 595 -7.52 -8.44 48.55
CA SER A 595 -6.99 -7.61 49.63
C SER A 595 -8.04 -6.68 50.23
N PHE A 596 -7.95 -6.47 51.54
CA PHE A 596 -8.81 -5.58 52.30
C PHE A 596 -7.98 -4.58 53.09
N THR A 597 -8.51 -3.36 53.19
CA THR A 597 -7.85 -2.25 53.88
C THR A 597 -8.39 -2.12 55.31
N PRO A 598 -7.53 -2.15 56.34
CA PRO A 598 -7.93 -1.92 57.73
C PRO A 598 -8.19 -0.41 57.95
N PRO A 599 -8.82 0.01 59.06
CA PRO A 599 -9.25 -0.79 60.20
C PRO A 599 -10.58 -1.51 59.99
N PHE A 600 -10.63 -2.78 60.40
CA PHE A 600 -11.84 -3.60 60.39
C PHE A 600 -12.70 -3.38 61.63
N THR A 601 -13.93 -3.92 61.61
CA THR A 601 -14.77 -4.00 62.80
C THR A 601 -14.34 -5.20 63.64
N SER A 602 -13.98 -4.96 64.89
CA SER A 602 -13.58 -5.99 65.86
C SER A 602 -14.65 -7.07 66.02
N GLY A 603 -14.24 -8.35 66.02
CA GLY A 603 -15.17 -9.48 66.14
C GLY A 603 -16.14 -9.67 64.98
N ASP A 604 -15.90 -9.05 63.82
CA ASP A 604 -16.67 -9.28 62.60
C ASP A 604 -16.24 -10.57 61.88
N GLN A 605 -17.07 -11.02 60.93
CA GLN A 605 -16.75 -12.07 59.98
C GLN A 605 -16.92 -11.52 58.57
N ILE A 606 -15.84 -11.57 57.80
CA ILE A 606 -15.82 -11.19 56.39
C ILE A 606 -16.06 -12.45 55.56
N THR A 607 -17.13 -12.46 54.78
CA THR A 607 -17.45 -13.56 53.85
C THR A 607 -17.01 -13.20 52.44
N LEU A 608 -16.45 -14.16 51.70
CA LEU A 608 -16.07 -14.05 50.30
C LEU A 608 -16.68 -15.18 49.49
N ASP A 609 -17.50 -14.87 48.50
CA ASP A 609 -18.04 -15.82 47.52
C ASP A 609 -17.34 -15.61 46.18
N ILE A 610 -16.55 -16.59 45.76
CA ILE A 610 -15.68 -16.47 44.58
C ILE A 610 -16.17 -17.40 43.47
N ASN A 611 -16.32 -16.83 42.28
CA ASN A 611 -16.50 -17.55 41.01
C ASN A 611 -15.40 -17.16 40.04
N VAL A 612 -14.83 -18.14 39.34
CA VAL A 612 -13.78 -17.92 38.34
C VAL A 612 -14.19 -18.53 37.02
N THR A 613 -13.92 -17.84 35.92
CA THR A 613 -14.09 -18.33 34.56
C THR A 613 -12.72 -18.56 33.95
N ASP A 614 -12.47 -19.74 33.38
CA ASP A 614 -11.21 -20.07 32.70
C ASP A 614 -11.14 -19.49 31.27
N LEU A 615 -10.04 -19.76 30.55
CA LEU A 615 -9.85 -19.32 29.17
C LEU A 615 -10.81 -19.97 28.15
N ALA A 616 -11.35 -21.15 28.46
CA ALA A 616 -12.34 -21.85 27.64
C ALA A 616 -13.78 -21.37 27.88
N GLY A 617 -13.98 -20.50 28.88
CA GLY A 617 -15.29 -20.00 29.29
C GLY A 617 -16.03 -20.90 30.29
N ASN A 618 -15.36 -21.89 30.91
CA ASN A 618 -15.96 -22.68 31.97
C ASN A 618 -15.99 -21.92 33.29
N GLU A 619 -17.16 -21.83 33.91
CA GLU A 619 -17.34 -21.19 35.21
C GLU A 619 -17.21 -22.20 36.36
N SER A 620 -16.42 -21.84 37.38
CA SER A 620 -16.31 -22.57 38.64
C SER A 620 -17.63 -22.58 39.41
N GLU A 621 -17.77 -23.54 40.33
CA GLU A 621 -18.76 -23.41 41.41
C GLU A 621 -18.42 -22.19 42.30
N THR A 622 -19.42 -21.60 42.93
CA THR A 622 -19.21 -20.53 43.92
C THR A 622 -18.61 -21.14 45.18
N ILE A 623 -17.42 -20.68 45.57
CA ILE A 623 -16.73 -21.14 46.78
C ILE A 623 -16.77 -20.01 47.82
N SER A 624 -17.28 -20.32 49.01
CA SER A 624 -17.45 -19.38 50.12
C SER A 624 -16.35 -19.52 51.17
N TYR A 625 -15.66 -18.42 51.49
CA TYR A 625 -14.70 -18.31 52.60
C TYR A 625 -15.25 -17.36 53.67
N THR A 626 -14.95 -17.63 54.94
CA THR A 626 -15.35 -16.76 56.06
C THR A 626 -14.16 -16.53 56.98
N TYR A 627 -13.64 -15.30 57.00
CA TYR A 627 -12.51 -14.90 57.84
C TYR A 627 -13.01 -14.16 59.07
N THR A 628 -12.56 -14.58 60.25
CA THR A 628 -12.96 -13.97 61.52
C THR A 628 -11.95 -12.90 61.93
N ILE A 629 -12.43 -11.69 62.18
CA ILE A 629 -11.62 -10.58 62.71
C ILE A 629 -11.52 -10.74 64.24
N GLY A 630 -10.30 -10.69 64.77
CA GLY A 630 -10.02 -10.76 66.20
C GLY A 630 -10.60 -9.57 66.99
N PHE A 631 -10.50 -9.63 68.31
CA PHE A 631 -10.97 -8.54 69.16
C PHE A 631 -9.99 -7.37 69.18
N LEU A 632 -10.51 -6.14 69.13
CA LEU A 632 -9.69 -4.95 69.26
C LEU A 632 -9.03 -4.91 70.64
N GLY A 633 -7.70 -4.86 70.66
CA GLY A 633 -6.91 -4.88 71.89
C GLY A 633 -6.52 -6.27 72.37
N ASP A 634 -6.86 -7.33 71.64
CA ASP A 634 -6.21 -8.65 71.72
C ASP A 634 -5.06 -8.66 70.70
N TYR A 635 -3.82 -8.58 71.17
CA TYR A 635 -2.63 -8.42 70.32
C TYR A 635 -1.88 -9.72 70.08
N ASP A 636 -2.07 -10.74 70.92
CA ASP A 636 -1.45 -12.06 70.76
C ASP A 636 -2.42 -13.11 70.16
N PHE A 637 -3.65 -12.70 69.85
CA PHE A 637 -4.68 -13.48 69.16
C PHE A 637 -5.09 -14.74 69.93
N ASP A 638 -5.04 -14.70 71.27
CA ASP A 638 -5.43 -15.80 72.13
C ASP A 638 -6.94 -15.78 72.49
N ASN A 639 -7.69 -14.79 71.99
CA ASN A 639 -9.09 -14.47 72.31
C ASN A 639 -9.31 -13.99 73.74
N GLU A 640 -8.27 -13.70 74.51
CA GLU A 640 -8.33 -13.04 75.81
C GLU A 640 -7.96 -11.56 75.67
N ILE A 641 -8.45 -10.73 76.60
CA ILE A 641 -7.95 -9.36 76.74
C ILE A 641 -7.30 -9.29 78.12
N GLY A 642 -6.02 -9.65 78.15
CA GLY A 642 -5.27 -9.96 79.35
C GLY A 642 -4.21 -8.92 79.74
N ILE A 643 -3.36 -9.31 80.67
CA ILE A 643 -2.23 -8.47 81.11
C ILE A 643 -1.15 -8.33 80.02
N ASN A 644 -0.99 -9.34 79.17
CA ASN A 644 -0.05 -9.30 78.05
C ASN A 644 -0.46 -8.23 77.03
N ASP A 645 -1.76 -8.17 76.72
CA ASP A 645 -2.32 -7.15 75.83
C ASP A 645 -2.20 -5.75 76.42
N LEU A 646 -2.57 -5.61 77.71
CA LEU A 646 -2.47 -4.32 78.39
C LEU A 646 -1.01 -3.85 78.44
N ASN A 647 -0.06 -4.74 78.70
CA ASN A 647 1.35 -4.42 78.68
C ASN A 647 1.83 -4.06 77.26
N THR A 648 1.34 -4.75 76.22
CA THR A 648 1.65 -4.45 74.81
C THR A 648 1.12 -3.07 74.40
N PHE A 649 -0.14 -2.78 74.72
CA PHE A 649 -0.76 -1.47 74.52
C PHE A 649 0.03 -0.35 75.21
N ILE A 650 0.36 -0.52 76.49
CA ILE A 650 1.11 0.47 77.28
C ILE A 650 2.55 0.63 76.79
N ASN A 651 3.20 -0.44 76.33
CA ASN A 651 4.52 -0.34 75.72
C ASN A 651 4.47 0.45 74.40
N GLY A 652 3.44 0.23 73.58
CA GLY A 652 3.19 1.04 72.38
C GLY A 652 3.01 2.52 72.69
N TRP A 653 2.22 2.83 73.73
CA TRP A 653 2.01 4.20 74.22
C TRP A 653 3.32 4.83 74.76
N ARG A 654 4.05 4.11 75.61
CA ARG A 654 5.15 4.66 76.44
C ARG A 654 6.52 4.67 75.76
N LEU A 655 6.92 3.59 75.09
CA LEU A 655 8.32 3.34 74.70
C LEU A 655 8.64 3.89 73.32
N ASP A 656 7.76 3.62 72.36
CA ASP A 656 8.05 3.79 70.94
C ASP A 656 7.05 4.70 70.21
N LYS A 657 5.95 5.11 70.88
CA LYS A 657 4.78 5.72 70.24
C LYS A 657 4.37 4.91 69.01
N ASP A 658 4.31 3.60 69.18
CA ASP A 658 3.98 2.66 68.11
C ASP A 658 2.49 2.83 67.77
N LEU A 659 2.22 3.69 66.78
CA LEU A 659 0.87 4.01 66.33
C LEU A 659 0.14 2.78 65.76
N THR A 660 0.83 1.66 65.49
CA THR A 660 0.15 0.39 65.13
C THR A 660 -0.62 -0.21 66.31
N LYS A 661 -0.38 0.26 67.53
CA LYS A 661 -1.07 -0.15 68.77
C LYS A 661 -2.09 0.87 69.24
N GLU A 662 -2.34 1.93 68.48
CA GLU A 662 -3.40 2.89 68.75
C GLU A 662 -4.78 2.23 68.63
N LEU A 663 -5.66 2.48 69.59
CA LEU A 663 -6.96 1.78 69.70
C LEU A 663 -8.14 2.72 69.53
N GLY A 664 -7.96 4.03 69.72
CA GLY A 664 -8.99 5.04 69.72
C GLY A 664 -8.67 6.22 68.79
N PRO A 665 -9.62 7.15 68.60
CA PRO A 665 -11.04 7.02 68.95
C PRO A 665 -11.73 5.83 68.26
N VAL A 666 -12.79 5.29 68.86
CA VAL A 666 -13.58 4.19 68.28
C VAL A 666 -15.02 4.61 67.99
N THR A 667 -15.62 3.97 66.99
CA THR A 667 -17.07 3.98 66.77
C THR A 667 -17.68 2.61 67.10
N GLY A 668 -18.99 2.57 67.35
CA GLY A 668 -19.70 1.33 67.73
C GLY A 668 -19.69 1.04 69.24
N THR A 669 -19.89 -0.23 69.59
CA THR A 669 -19.99 -0.72 70.98
C THR A 669 -19.19 -2.00 71.13
N ALA A 670 -18.48 -2.18 72.26
CA ALA A 670 -17.75 -3.40 72.57
C ALA A 670 -18.68 -4.64 72.45
N PRO A 671 -18.23 -5.73 71.81
CA PRO A 671 -16.88 -5.95 71.29
C PRO A 671 -16.64 -5.39 69.88
N TYR A 672 -17.69 -4.92 69.21
CA TYR A 672 -17.70 -4.52 67.80
C TYR A 672 -17.26 -3.08 67.59
N PHE A 673 -16.14 -2.70 68.22
CA PHE A 673 -15.54 -1.40 67.93
C PHE A 673 -14.89 -1.40 66.56
N ARG A 674 -15.02 -0.25 65.90
CA ARG A 674 -14.19 0.10 64.76
C ARG A 674 -13.26 1.26 65.16
N PRO A 675 -11.94 1.03 65.18
CA PRO A 675 -10.99 2.07 65.52
C PRO A 675 -10.86 3.08 64.38
N GLN A 676 -10.61 4.33 64.75
CA GLN A 676 -10.31 5.45 63.87
C GLN A 676 -9.06 6.15 64.41
N PRO A 677 -7.88 5.48 64.34
CA PRO A 677 -6.64 6.02 64.86
C PRO A 677 -6.39 7.44 64.30
N ASP A 678 -6.12 8.39 65.18
CA ASP A 678 -5.84 9.78 64.82
C ASP A 678 -4.33 10.12 64.88
N GLY A 679 -3.50 9.11 65.15
CA GLY A 679 -2.05 9.21 65.24
C GLY A 679 -1.57 9.69 66.60
N VAL A 680 -2.42 9.70 67.62
CA VAL A 680 -2.11 10.25 68.94
C VAL A 680 -2.61 9.31 70.05
N PHE A 681 -1.67 8.75 70.81
CA PHE A 681 -2.02 8.07 72.06
C PHE A 681 -2.56 9.06 73.10
N ASP A 682 -3.84 8.93 73.45
CA ASP A 682 -4.50 9.71 74.47
C ASP A 682 -5.47 8.88 75.35
N LEU A 683 -6.20 9.55 76.26
CA LEU A 683 -7.13 8.88 77.17
C LEU A 683 -8.25 8.11 76.43
N ARG A 684 -8.54 8.42 75.16
CA ARG A 684 -9.53 7.71 74.34
C ARG A 684 -9.05 6.32 73.97
N ASP A 685 -7.77 6.14 73.67
CA ASP A 685 -7.17 4.81 73.45
C ASP A 685 -7.26 3.96 74.70
N GLY A 686 -6.84 4.52 75.84
CA GLY A 686 -6.90 3.84 77.13
C GLY A 686 -8.33 3.45 77.50
N MET A 687 -9.29 4.33 77.23
CA MET A 687 -10.71 4.06 77.46
C MET A 687 -11.26 2.99 76.49
N THR A 688 -10.78 2.92 75.26
CA THR A 688 -11.11 1.83 74.34
C THR A 688 -10.65 0.49 74.91
N PHE A 689 -9.39 0.39 75.36
CA PHE A 689 -8.87 -0.83 75.99
C PHE A 689 -9.71 -1.22 77.21
N VAL A 690 -9.99 -0.26 78.10
CA VAL A 690 -10.84 -0.48 79.30
C VAL A 690 -12.21 -1.02 78.91
N ARG A 691 -12.86 -0.45 77.89
CA ARG A 691 -14.19 -0.89 77.44
C ARG A 691 -14.17 -2.30 76.86
N MET A 692 -13.13 -2.64 76.09
CA MET A 692 -12.95 -3.99 75.55
C MET A 692 -12.65 -5.00 76.66
N TRP A 693 -11.73 -4.69 77.57
CA TRP A 693 -11.42 -5.51 78.74
C TRP A 693 -12.65 -5.74 79.63
N ARG A 694 -13.41 -4.68 79.93
CA ARG A 694 -14.65 -4.76 80.72
C ARG A 694 -15.69 -5.66 80.04
N TRP A 695 -15.85 -5.51 78.73
CA TRP A 695 -16.73 -6.38 77.96
C TRP A 695 -16.28 -7.83 78.04
N TYR A 696 -14.99 -8.11 77.80
CA TYR A 696 -14.42 -9.46 77.85
C TYR A 696 -14.70 -10.08 79.23
N GLN A 697 -14.30 -9.43 80.32
CA GLN A 697 -14.52 -9.94 81.68
C GLN A 697 -16.00 -10.16 82.04
N ALA A 698 -16.92 -9.36 81.51
CA ALA A 698 -18.35 -9.54 81.73
C ALA A 698 -18.95 -10.73 80.94
N ASN A 699 -18.30 -11.15 79.86
CA ASN A 699 -18.78 -12.20 78.95
C ASN A 699 -17.95 -13.48 79.01
N SER A 700 -16.80 -13.48 79.68
CA SER A 700 -15.99 -14.67 79.97
C SER A 700 -16.78 -15.64 80.85
N ALA A 701 -17.06 -16.82 80.31
CA ALA A 701 -17.87 -17.84 80.99
C ALA A 701 -17.06 -18.51 82.13
N GLY A 702 -17.15 -17.99 83.36
CA GLY A 702 -16.57 -18.68 84.51
C GLY A 702 -16.36 -17.81 85.75
N LYS A 703 -16.08 -18.49 86.86
CA LYS A 703 -15.45 -17.84 88.02
C LYS A 703 -14.02 -17.46 87.61
N ILE A 704 -13.59 -16.25 87.93
CA ILE A 704 -12.18 -15.90 87.85
C ILE A 704 -11.45 -16.75 88.90
N LEU A 705 -10.71 -17.76 88.47
CA LEU A 705 -9.93 -18.62 89.35
C LEU A 705 -8.45 -18.26 89.25
N ALA A 706 -7.74 -18.40 90.36
CA ALA A 706 -6.30 -18.23 90.45
C ALA A 706 -5.67 -19.19 89.46
N LYS A 707 -4.98 -18.63 88.47
CA LYS A 707 -4.39 -19.38 87.37
C LYS A 707 -3.27 -20.25 87.93
N GLN A 708 -3.17 -21.51 87.51
CA GLN A 708 -1.99 -22.32 87.81
C GLN A 708 -0.84 -21.82 86.95
N LEU A 709 0.15 -21.17 87.57
CA LEU A 709 1.23 -20.48 86.87
C LEU A 709 2.59 -21.12 87.19
N PRO A 710 3.52 -21.17 86.22
CA PRO A 710 4.87 -21.63 86.49
C PRO A 710 5.55 -20.69 87.49
N SER A 711 6.26 -21.27 88.46
CA SER A 711 7.06 -20.52 89.43
C SER A 711 8.32 -19.96 88.77
N ILE A 712 8.29 -18.68 88.42
CA ILE A 712 9.39 -17.94 87.79
C ILE A 712 9.79 -16.81 88.73
N GLY A 713 11.10 -16.55 88.85
CA GLY A 713 11.62 -15.47 89.67
C GLY A 713 11.52 -15.72 91.18
N LYS A 714 11.47 -14.65 91.98
CA LYS A 714 11.28 -14.74 93.44
C LYS A 714 9.79 -14.85 93.76
N GLU A 715 9.48 -15.60 94.81
CA GLU A 715 8.13 -15.66 95.38
C GLU A 715 7.63 -14.26 95.76
N VAL A 716 6.33 -14.04 95.59
CA VAL A 716 5.68 -12.77 95.89
C VAL A 716 5.85 -12.39 97.36
N ALA A 717 6.26 -11.14 97.62
CA ALA A 717 6.33 -10.62 98.97
C ALA A 717 4.95 -10.10 99.40
N ILE A 718 4.45 -10.59 100.53
CA ILE A 718 3.18 -10.19 101.12
C ILE A 718 3.45 -9.64 102.52
N GLU A 719 3.03 -8.41 102.75
CA GLU A 719 3.12 -7.73 104.05
C GLU A 719 1.73 -7.64 104.68
N SER A 720 1.51 -8.32 105.81
CA SER A 720 0.21 -8.39 106.48
C SER A 720 0.11 -7.45 107.67
N ALA A 721 -1.07 -6.87 107.85
CA ALA A 721 -1.49 -6.11 109.00
C ALA A 721 -2.89 -6.58 109.45
N PRO A 722 -3.39 -6.17 110.64
CA PRO A 722 -4.67 -6.67 111.15
C PRO A 722 -5.89 -6.38 110.27
N ASP A 723 -5.85 -5.31 109.47
CA ASP A 723 -6.97 -4.80 108.66
C ASP A 723 -6.71 -4.85 107.14
N HIS A 724 -5.51 -5.25 106.71
CA HIS A 724 -5.15 -5.32 105.29
C HIS A 724 -3.92 -6.20 105.07
N PHE A 725 -3.69 -6.61 103.82
CA PHE A 725 -2.39 -7.11 103.38
C PHE A 725 -1.97 -6.41 102.10
N THR A 726 -0.66 -6.34 101.87
CA THR A 726 -0.08 -5.67 100.72
C THR A 726 0.77 -6.65 99.92
N ILE A 727 0.46 -6.79 98.64
CA ILE A 727 1.28 -7.53 97.68
C ILE A 727 2.32 -6.56 97.12
N VAL A 728 3.60 -6.89 97.27
CA VAL A 728 4.71 -6.02 96.86
C VAL A 728 5.34 -6.55 95.57
N PRO A 729 5.12 -5.88 94.42
CA PRO A 729 5.76 -6.28 93.17
C PRO A 729 7.29 -6.15 93.26
N PRO A 730 8.07 -7.06 92.64
CA PRO A 730 9.51 -6.92 92.54
C PRO A 730 9.94 -5.61 91.85
N ARG A 731 11.16 -5.16 92.13
CA ARG A 731 11.69 -3.93 91.50
C ARG A 731 11.86 -4.15 90.00
N GLY A 732 11.36 -3.22 89.19
CA GLY A 732 11.43 -3.27 87.73
C GLY A 732 10.12 -3.69 87.07
N THR A 733 9.14 -4.17 87.84
CA THR A 733 7.81 -4.50 87.35
C THR A 733 7.11 -3.28 86.75
N LYS A 734 6.60 -3.47 85.54
CA LYS A 734 5.84 -2.48 84.76
C LYS A 734 4.39 -2.89 84.58
N ALA A 735 4.12 -4.19 84.45
CA ALA A 735 2.77 -4.72 84.36
C ALA A 735 2.56 -5.85 85.37
N VAL A 736 1.35 -5.93 85.92
CA VAL A 736 0.98 -6.81 87.02
C VAL A 736 -0.36 -7.46 86.75
N GLU A 737 -0.42 -8.78 86.82
CA GLU A 737 -1.65 -9.53 87.06
C GLU A 737 -1.64 -10.08 88.48
N VAL A 738 -2.72 -9.86 89.22
CA VAL A 738 -2.98 -10.54 90.49
C VAL A 738 -4.41 -11.07 90.46
N VAL A 739 -4.56 -12.36 90.71
CA VAL A 739 -5.86 -12.99 90.96
C VAL A 739 -5.88 -13.48 92.39
N LEU A 740 -6.93 -13.14 93.12
CA LEU A 740 -7.18 -13.60 94.49
C LEU A 740 -8.46 -14.43 94.47
N ASN A 741 -8.42 -15.61 95.09
CA ASN A 741 -9.62 -16.35 95.45
C ASN A 741 -9.69 -16.54 96.95
N TYR A 742 -10.86 -16.30 97.51
CA TYR A 742 -11.10 -16.37 98.93
C TYR A 742 -12.48 -16.96 99.23
N PRO A 743 -12.64 -17.67 100.35
CA PRO A 743 -13.92 -18.23 100.73
C PRO A 743 -14.87 -17.14 101.26
N VAL A 744 -15.84 -16.72 100.44
CA VAL A 744 -16.82 -15.64 100.74
C VAL A 744 -17.62 -15.80 102.04
N LYS A 745 -17.64 -17.00 102.64
CA LYS A 745 -18.29 -17.24 103.93
C LYS A 745 -17.42 -16.87 105.11
N ASP A 746 -16.10 -16.98 104.95
CA ASP A 746 -15.14 -16.87 106.05
C ASP A 746 -14.39 -15.53 106.02
N ILE A 747 -14.25 -14.89 104.85
CA ILE A 747 -13.60 -13.58 104.70
C ILE A 747 -14.28 -12.73 103.64
N ASP A 748 -14.31 -11.41 103.85
CA ASP A 748 -14.66 -10.41 102.85
C ASP A 748 -13.44 -9.53 102.58
N LEU A 749 -13.09 -9.39 101.29
CA LEU A 749 -11.93 -8.63 100.83
C LEU A 749 -12.40 -7.46 99.99
N HIS A 750 -11.78 -6.30 100.22
CA HIS A 750 -12.03 -5.10 99.46
C HIS A 750 -10.73 -4.56 98.89
N MET A 751 -10.80 -4.09 97.66
CA MET A 751 -9.77 -3.22 97.10
C MET A 751 -10.40 -1.85 96.92
N ASN A 752 -9.73 -0.80 97.38
CA ASN A 752 -10.11 0.57 97.06
C ASN A 752 -9.80 0.81 95.57
N SER A 753 -10.68 0.34 94.68
CA SER A 753 -10.51 0.48 93.24
C SER A 753 -11.07 1.82 92.76
N VAL A 754 -10.22 2.63 92.15
CA VAL A 754 -10.64 3.54 91.09
C VAL A 754 -10.06 2.94 89.82
N GLU A 755 -10.91 2.47 88.90
CA GLU A 755 -10.47 2.27 87.51
C GLU A 755 -9.88 3.58 87.05
N ALA A 756 -8.57 3.61 86.93
CA ALA A 756 -7.82 4.82 86.73
C ALA A 756 -7.01 4.64 85.46
N VAL A 757 -7.51 5.23 84.37
CA VAL A 757 -6.66 5.61 83.23
C VAL A 757 -6.12 6.98 83.59
N THR A 758 -4.84 7.03 83.91
CA THR A 758 -4.14 8.26 84.30
C THR A 758 -2.91 8.42 83.43
N ASP A 759 -2.26 9.58 83.49
CA ASP A 759 -0.98 9.80 82.82
C ASP A 759 0.15 8.89 83.37
N GLN A 760 -0.08 8.21 84.51
CA GLN A 760 0.93 7.38 85.19
C GLN A 760 0.73 5.88 84.98
N ALA A 761 -0.51 5.40 84.89
CA ALA A 761 -0.83 3.98 84.75
C ALA A 761 -2.27 3.76 84.28
N ILE A 762 -2.51 2.57 83.74
CA ILE A 762 -3.84 1.97 83.62
C ILE A 762 -3.97 0.86 84.66
N THR A 763 -4.94 0.99 85.56
CA THR A 763 -5.28 -0.03 86.55
C THR A 763 -6.73 -0.44 86.40
N LEU A 764 -6.94 -1.74 86.16
CA LEU A 764 -8.22 -2.39 85.94
C LEU A 764 -8.48 -3.40 87.05
N THR A 765 -9.70 -3.44 87.57
CA THR A 765 -10.06 -4.37 88.66
C THR A 765 -11.43 -4.97 88.43
N TRP A 766 -11.52 -6.29 88.52
CA TRP A 766 -12.78 -7.03 88.49
C TRP A 766 -12.98 -7.73 89.82
N VAL A 767 -14.08 -7.42 90.51
CA VAL A 767 -14.41 -7.98 91.82
C VAL A 767 -15.70 -8.78 91.66
N ASP A 768 -15.63 -10.09 91.90
CA ASP A 768 -16.79 -10.97 92.00
C ASP A 768 -16.95 -11.42 93.46
N THR A 769 -17.76 -10.66 94.20
CA THR A 769 -18.10 -10.95 95.59
C THR A 769 -18.99 -12.18 95.75
N THR A 770 -19.61 -12.69 94.67
CA THR A 770 -20.48 -13.87 94.71
C THR A 770 -19.64 -15.14 94.71
N SER A 771 -18.58 -15.17 93.91
CA SER A 771 -17.65 -16.31 93.84
C SER A 771 -16.45 -16.20 94.78
N GLY A 772 -16.13 -15.00 95.27
CA GLY A 772 -14.98 -14.73 96.12
C GLY A 772 -13.71 -14.61 95.31
N SER A 773 -13.73 -13.75 94.30
CA SER A 773 -12.63 -13.62 93.35
C SER A 773 -12.34 -12.15 93.04
N ILE A 774 -11.06 -11.77 93.03
CA ILE A 774 -10.61 -10.44 92.62
C ILE A 774 -9.53 -10.60 91.55
N LEU A 775 -9.68 -9.92 90.42
CA LEU A 775 -8.64 -9.75 89.41
C LEU A 775 -8.18 -8.30 89.39
N LEU A 776 -6.87 -8.10 89.39
CA LEU A 776 -6.22 -6.84 89.11
C LEU A 776 -5.29 -6.99 87.92
N HIS A 777 -5.45 -6.11 86.93
CA HIS A 777 -4.45 -5.82 85.91
C HIS A 777 -3.98 -4.39 86.08
N SER A 778 -2.68 -4.17 86.14
CA SER A 778 -2.13 -2.82 86.19
C SER A 778 -0.87 -2.73 85.35
N ALA A 779 -0.79 -1.72 84.50
CA ALA A 779 0.38 -1.44 83.68
C ALA A 779 0.74 0.05 83.76
N GLN A 780 2.02 0.33 84.01
CA GLN A 780 2.52 1.67 84.32
C GLN A 780 2.99 2.39 83.06
N LEU A 781 2.49 3.60 82.81
CA LEU A 781 3.02 4.53 81.79
C LEU A 781 4.30 5.20 82.27
N GLU A 782 4.41 5.52 83.56
CA GLU A 782 5.63 6.09 84.16
C GLU A 782 5.98 5.38 85.47
N GLY A 783 7.26 5.34 85.84
CA GLY A 783 7.69 4.72 87.11
C GLY A 783 7.54 3.19 87.15
N ASN A 784 7.60 2.60 88.35
CA ASN A 784 7.46 1.17 88.58
C ASN A 784 6.14 0.89 89.33
N SER A 785 5.65 -0.34 89.23
CA SER A 785 4.44 -0.76 89.95
C SER A 785 4.56 -0.52 91.46
N THR A 786 3.49 0.03 92.05
CA THR A 786 3.39 0.28 93.49
C THR A 786 2.86 -0.94 94.23
N PRO A 787 3.10 -1.04 95.55
CA PRO A 787 2.48 -2.09 96.37
C PRO A 787 0.95 -2.07 96.26
N ILE A 788 0.35 -3.24 96.14
CA ILE A 788 -1.09 -3.44 95.96
C ILE A 788 -1.70 -3.75 97.32
N ARG A 789 -2.52 -2.85 97.84
CA ARG A 789 -3.19 -3.00 99.14
C ARG A 789 -4.56 -3.65 98.97
N ILE A 790 -4.84 -4.66 99.78
CA ILE A 790 -6.13 -5.35 99.89
C ILE A 790 -6.60 -5.23 101.34
N ASP A 791 -7.74 -4.57 101.55
CA ASP A 791 -8.34 -4.37 102.86
C ASP A 791 -9.20 -5.60 103.24
N VAL A 792 -9.08 -6.03 104.49
CA VAL A 792 -9.85 -7.15 105.06
C VAL A 792 -11.08 -6.56 105.77
N GLY A 793 -12.28 -6.83 105.24
CA GLY A 793 -13.53 -6.27 105.74
C GLY A 793 -14.11 -7.09 106.91
N HIS A 794 -14.54 -8.31 106.62
CA HIS A 794 -15.02 -9.26 107.62
C HIS A 794 -14.13 -10.50 107.65
N LEU A 795 -13.92 -11.07 108.85
CA LEU A 795 -13.18 -12.31 109.05
C LEU A 795 -13.88 -13.15 110.11
N GLN A 796 -14.25 -14.39 109.76
CA GLN A 796 -14.87 -15.34 110.68
C GLN A 796 -13.88 -15.72 111.78
N LYS A 797 -14.35 -15.70 113.03
CA LYS A 797 -13.50 -16.05 114.18
C LYS A 797 -13.18 -17.54 114.16
N GLU A 798 -11.94 -17.88 114.54
CA GLU A 798 -11.44 -19.23 114.85
C GLU A 798 -10.93 -20.08 113.66
N LEU A 799 -10.83 -19.56 112.44
CA LEU A 799 -10.20 -20.25 111.31
C LEU A 799 -9.16 -19.37 110.63
N ASP A 800 -7.99 -19.95 110.34
CA ASP A 800 -7.04 -19.38 109.40
C ASP A 800 -7.67 -19.47 108.01
N VAL A 801 -7.86 -18.33 107.35
CA VAL A 801 -8.54 -18.28 106.06
C VAL A 801 -7.49 -18.23 104.95
N PRO A 802 -7.34 -19.29 104.14
CA PRO A 802 -6.42 -19.27 103.02
C PRO A 802 -6.97 -18.39 101.90
N ILE A 803 -6.13 -17.51 101.38
CA ILE A 803 -6.35 -16.77 100.14
C ILE A 803 -5.41 -17.37 99.09
N ASP A 804 -5.99 -17.93 98.03
CA ASP A 804 -5.22 -18.37 96.88
C ASP A 804 -4.87 -17.17 96.01
N ILE A 805 -3.58 -16.97 95.75
CA ILE A 805 -3.04 -15.86 94.97
C ILE A 805 -2.32 -16.43 93.76
N SER A 806 -2.72 -16.01 92.55
CA SER A 806 -1.89 -16.17 91.36
C SER A 806 -1.39 -14.82 90.90
N TYR A 807 -0.11 -14.71 90.57
CA TYR A 807 0.51 -13.45 90.17
C TYR A 807 1.39 -13.60 88.93
N GLN A 808 1.44 -12.53 88.14
CA GLN A 808 2.42 -12.31 87.08
C GLN A 808 2.96 -10.89 87.19
N PHE A 809 4.28 -10.76 87.16
CA PHE A 809 4.99 -9.49 87.20
C PHE A 809 5.86 -9.40 85.95
N ILE A 810 5.54 -8.45 85.09
CA ILE A 810 6.15 -8.29 83.77
C ILE A 810 6.99 -7.01 83.76
N GLY A 811 8.20 -7.12 83.20
CA GLY A 811 9.16 -6.03 83.08
C GLY A 811 8.89 -5.11 81.89
N LYS A 812 9.77 -4.13 81.70
CA LYS A 812 9.67 -3.13 80.63
C LYS A 812 9.72 -3.77 79.24
N ASN A 813 10.50 -4.83 79.07
CA ASN A 813 10.73 -5.46 77.77
C ASN A 813 9.83 -6.68 77.57
N SER A 814 8.68 -6.72 78.25
CA SER A 814 7.77 -7.86 78.29
C SER A 814 8.40 -9.16 78.84
N ASP A 815 9.51 -9.04 79.56
CA ASP A 815 10.16 -10.14 80.25
C ASP A 815 9.40 -10.49 81.55
N MET A 816 9.11 -11.78 81.76
CA MET A 816 8.50 -12.24 83.00
C MET A 816 9.50 -12.13 84.16
N ILE A 817 9.31 -11.15 85.05
CA ILE A 817 10.16 -10.93 86.22
C ILE A 817 9.88 -11.96 87.30
N ALA A 818 8.60 -12.22 87.57
CA ALA A 818 8.18 -13.28 88.46
C ALA A 818 6.72 -13.70 88.21
N SER A 819 6.44 -14.99 88.34
CA SER A 819 5.09 -15.53 88.27
C SER A 819 4.95 -16.73 89.20
N GLY A 820 3.73 -17.05 89.59
CA GLY A 820 3.44 -18.27 90.32
C GLY A 820 2.17 -18.20 91.12
N ASN A 821 2.04 -19.16 92.03
CA ASN A 821 0.96 -19.27 92.98
C ASN A 821 1.51 -19.13 94.40
N ALA A 822 0.74 -18.48 95.26
CA ALA A 822 0.99 -18.39 96.70
C ALA A 822 -0.33 -18.61 97.45
N VAL A 823 -0.26 -19.23 98.62
CA VAL A 823 -1.40 -19.29 99.55
C VAL A 823 -1.05 -18.39 100.71
N HIS A 824 -1.89 -17.38 100.96
CA HIS A 824 -1.72 -16.47 102.08
C HIS A 824 -2.79 -16.73 103.14
N GLU A 825 -2.38 -17.20 104.30
CA GLU A 825 -3.29 -17.46 105.43
C GLU A 825 -3.53 -16.17 106.21
N ILE A 826 -4.78 -15.71 106.23
CA ILE A 826 -5.22 -14.61 107.08
C ILE A 826 -5.66 -15.20 108.42
N MET A 827 -4.87 -14.94 109.45
CA MET A 827 -5.17 -15.39 110.81
C MET A 827 -6.06 -14.37 111.55
N PRO A 828 -7.15 -14.80 112.21
CA PRO A 828 -7.97 -13.92 113.02
C PRO A 828 -7.23 -13.56 114.31
N VAL A 829 -6.80 -12.30 114.43
CA VAL A 829 -6.18 -11.77 115.65
C VAL A 829 -7.28 -11.22 116.56
N PRO A 830 -7.40 -11.67 117.83
CA PRO A 830 -8.36 -11.10 118.76
C PRO A 830 -8.01 -9.64 119.05
N THR A 831 -9.01 -8.80 119.34
CA THR A 831 -8.76 -7.38 119.65
C THR A 831 -8.44 -7.13 121.12
N GLU A 832 -8.69 -8.11 122.01
CA GLU A 832 -8.46 -8.02 123.45
C GLU A 832 -7.90 -9.33 124.06
N PHE A 833 -7.28 -9.23 125.24
CA PHE A 833 -6.82 -10.40 125.99
C PHE A 833 -8.00 -11.11 126.67
N ALA A 834 -8.07 -12.44 126.59
CA ALA A 834 -9.08 -13.23 127.29
C ALA A 834 -8.51 -14.53 127.88
N LEU A 835 -9.09 -14.99 129.00
CA LEU A 835 -8.93 -16.35 129.52
C LEU A 835 -10.34 -16.92 129.68
N HIS A 836 -10.60 -18.03 129.00
CA HIS A 836 -11.91 -18.68 128.92
C HIS A 836 -12.07 -19.75 130.00
N ASN A 837 -13.32 -20.19 130.19
CA ASN A 837 -13.60 -21.35 131.04
C ASN A 837 -13.02 -22.61 130.41
N ASN A 838 -12.42 -23.49 131.22
CA ASN A 838 -11.93 -24.76 130.74
C ASN A 838 -13.11 -25.70 130.43
N TYR A 839 -12.96 -26.56 129.41
CA TYR A 839 -13.99 -27.53 129.02
C TYR A 839 -13.39 -28.92 128.72
N PRO A 840 -13.98 -30.01 129.22
CA PRO A 840 -15.09 -30.04 130.18
C PRO A 840 -14.68 -29.47 131.55
N ASN A 841 -15.65 -28.99 132.34
CA ASN A 841 -15.48 -28.61 133.74
C ASN A 841 -16.81 -28.85 134.48
N PRO A 842 -16.93 -29.88 135.34
CA PRO A 842 -15.86 -30.77 135.81
C PRO A 842 -15.27 -31.68 134.71
N PHE A 843 -14.03 -32.14 134.87
CA PHE A 843 -13.32 -32.99 133.90
C PHE A 843 -12.76 -34.28 134.51
N ASN A 844 -12.48 -35.31 133.69
CA ASN A 844 -11.83 -36.55 134.10
C ASN A 844 -11.08 -37.23 132.92
N PRO A 845 -9.76 -37.44 132.98
CA PRO A 845 -8.76 -36.62 133.65
C PRO A 845 -8.29 -35.46 132.76
N ILE A 846 -8.92 -35.23 131.60
CA ILE A 846 -8.47 -34.27 130.58
C ILE A 846 -9.43 -33.07 130.47
N THR A 847 -8.88 -31.85 130.50
CA THR A 847 -9.60 -30.60 130.18
C THR A 847 -8.76 -29.70 129.28
N THR A 848 -9.42 -28.80 128.57
CA THR A 848 -8.80 -27.82 127.68
C THR A 848 -9.06 -26.42 128.20
N ILE A 849 -8.01 -25.59 128.27
CA ILE A 849 -8.05 -24.18 128.66
C ILE A 849 -7.76 -23.33 127.42
N ASN A 850 -8.69 -22.43 127.07
CA ASN A 850 -8.52 -21.50 125.95
C ASN A 850 -8.20 -20.08 126.46
N TYR A 851 -7.35 -19.35 125.74
CA TYR A 851 -7.03 -17.96 126.00
C TYR A 851 -6.66 -17.18 124.73
N ASP A 852 -6.90 -15.88 124.73
CA ASP A 852 -6.79 -15.02 123.55
C ASP A 852 -5.70 -13.98 123.79
N LEU A 853 -4.84 -13.75 122.80
CA LEU A 853 -3.75 -12.79 122.83
C LEU A 853 -3.87 -11.81 121.65
N PRO A 854 -4.13 -10.52 121.86
CA PRO A 854 -4.26 -9.54 120.78
C PRO A 854 -2.92 -9.08 120.18
N GLN A 855 -1.82 -9.43 120.81
CA GLN A 855 -0.46 -9.12 120.36
C GLN A 855 0.51 -10.18 120.89
N ASP A 856 1.64 -10.35 120.20
CA ASP A 856 2.70 -11.27 120.62
C ASP A 856 3.22 -10.91 122.02
N GLY A 857 3.49 -11.91 122.84
CA GLY A 857 3.98 -11.65 124.20
C GLY A 857 4.39 -12.88 124.98
N SER A 858 5.04 -12.66 126.13
CA SER A 858 5.38 -13.77 127.03
C SER A 858 4.18 -14.20 127.87
N VAL A 859 3.76 -15.45 127.70
CA VAL A 859 2.62 -16.06 128.37
C VAL A 859 3.09 -17.07 129.41
N ARG A 860 2.43 -17.02 130.57
CA ARG A 860 2.59 -18.00 131.65
C ARG A 860 1.23 -18.51 132.09
N LEU A 861 0.94 -19.78 131.82
CA LEU A 861 -0.28 -20.49 132.26
C LEU A 861 0.08 -21.53 133.31
N ILE A 862 -0.36 -21.32 134.55
CA ILE A 862 0.00 -22.14 135.71
C ILE A 862 -1.24 -22.75 136.35
N ILE A 863 -1.15 -24.02 136.73
CA ILE A 863 -2.16 -24.70 137.56
C ILE A 863 -1.74 -24.64 139.03
N TYR A 864 -2.67 -24.23 139.89
CA TYR A 864 -2.55 -24.20 141.33
C TYR A 864 -3.60 -25.11 141.99
N ASP A 865 -3.27 -25.70 143.13
CA ASP A 865 -4.24 -26.38 143.98
C ASP A 865 -5.03 -25.39 144.87
N VAL A 866 -5.99 -25.89 145.66
CA VAL A 866 -6.77 -25.06 146.59
C VAL A 866 -5.94 -24.34 147.66
N MET A 867 -4.70 -24.78 147.91
CA MET A 867 -3.76 -24.13 148.84
C MET A 867 -2.88 -23.09 148.14
N GLY A 868 -3.06 -22.86 146.84
CA GLY A 868 -2.23 -21.96 146.04
C GLY A 868 -0.85 -22.53 145.69
N ARG A 869 -0.62 -23.84 145.88
CA ARG A 869 0.65 -24.47 145.51
C ARG A 869 0.65 -24.77 144.02
N GLU A 870 1.77 -24.46 143.37
CA GLU A 870 1.93 -24.69 141.95
C GLU A 870 1.99 -26.19 141.63
N VAL A 871 0.97 -26.68 140.93
CA VAL A 871 0.84 -28.08 140.51
C VAL A 871 1.65 -28.35 139.25
N THR A 872 1.50 -27.51 138.23
CA THR A 872 2.26 -27.59 136.97
C THR A 872 2.20 -26.26 136.20
N ARG A 873 3.12 -26.06 135.25
CA ARG A 873 3.06 -24.97 134.27
C ARG A 873 2.70 -25.56 132.93
N LEU A 874 1.60 -25.10 132.35
CA LEU A 874 1.15 -25.56 131.05
C LEU A 874 1.78 -24.75 129.91
N VAL A 875 2.03 -23.45 130.15
CA VAL A 875 2.75 -22.57 129.23
C VAL A 875 3.70 -21.68 130.03
N ASN A 876 4.91 -21.48 129.53
CA ASN A 876 5.87 -20.55 130.11
C ASN A 876 6.91 -20.15 129.05
N GLY A 877 6.56 -19.19 128.20
CA GLY A 877 7.40 -18.80 127.07
C GLY A 877 6.84 -17.59 126.31
N PHE A 878 7.42 -17.29 125.15
CA PHE A 878 6.87 -16.34 124.19
C PHE A 878 5.80 -17.03 123.34
N THR A 879 4.67 -16.37 123.13
CA THR A 879 3.52 -16.89 122.40
C THR A 879 3.01 -15.81 121.44
N PRO A 880 2.85 -16.11 120.13
CA PRO A 880 2.32 -15.17 119.15
C PRO A 880 0.88 -14.72 119.45
N ALA A 881 0.46 -13.60 118.89
CA ALA A 881 -0.93 -13.16 118.89
C ALA A 881 -1.84 -14.24 118.28
N GLY A 882 -3.06 -14.37 118.79
CA GLY A 882 -4.04 -15.36 118.33
C GLY A 882 -4.85 -15.99 119.45
N TYR A 883 -5.65 -16.97 119.05
CA TYR A 883 -6.46 -17.80 119.96
C TYR A 883 -5.68 -19.06 120.31
N HIS A 884 -5.41 -19.29 121.60
CA HIS A 884 -4.57 -20.37 122.08
C HIS A 884 -5.36 -21.37 122.92
N SER A 885 -5.00 -22.65 122.81
CA SER A 885 -5.63 -23.74 123.53
C SER A 885 -4.60 -24.69 124.14
N VAL A 886 -4.76 -25.01 125.42
CA VAL A 886 -3.81 -25.84 126.15
C VAL A 886 -4.53 -26.90 126.96
N ARG A 887 -4.10 -28.15 126.78
CA ARG A 887 -4.69 -29.31 127.43
C ARG A 887 -3.95 -29.66 128.72
N TRP A 888 -4.70 -29.96 129.77
CA TRP A 888 -4.17 -30.51 131.01
C TRP A 888 -4.79 -31.87 131.29
N ASP A 889 -3.94 -32.86 131.60
CA ASP A 889 -4.29 -34.27 131.83
C ASP A 889 -4.26 -34.64 133.32
N ALA A 890 -4.45 -33.65 134.19
CA ALA A 890 -4.43 -33.81 135.64
C ALA A 890 -3.09 -34.36 136.18
N ARG A 891 -1.95 -34.06 135.54
CA ARG A 891 -0.62 -34.40 136.07
C ARG A 891 0.08 -33.20 136.68
N ASN A 892 0.87 -33.46 137.72
CA ASN A 892 1.80 -32.50 138.31
C ASN A 892 3.13 -32.45 137.51
N LYS A 893 4.08 -31.60 137.94
CA LYS A 893 5.41 -31.50 137.34
C LYS A 893 6.24 -32.79 137.32
N MET A 894 5.95 -33.74 138.20
CA MET A 894 6.62 -35.03 138.30
C MET A 894 5.96 -36.10 137.42
N GLY A 895 4.91 -35.75 136.66
CA GLY A 895 4.17 -36.67 135.80
C GLY A 895 3.16 -37.55 136.55
N GLU A 896 2.93 -37.30 137.84
CA GLU A 896 2.00 -38.06 138.67
C GLU A 896 0.58 -37.48 138.59
N ASN A 897 -0.43 -38.36 138.62
CA ASN A 897 -1.83 -37.93 138.64
C ASN A 897 -2.13 -37.18 139.95
N VAL A 898 -2.82 -36.05 139.84
CA VAL A 898 -3.28 -35.29 141.00
C VAL A 898 -4.63 -35.83 141.50
N SER A 899 -4.95 -35.60 142.77
CA SER A 899 -6.20 -36.07 143.37
C SER A 899 -7.41 -35.32 142.80
N ALA A 900 -8.56 -35.98 142.68
CA ALA A 900 -9.84 -35.32 142.38
C ALA A 900 -10.10 -34.16 143.36
N GLY A 901 -10.58 -33.02 142.86
CA GLY A 901 -10.68 -31.79 143.64
C GLY A 901 -10.75 -30.51 142.79
N VAL A 902 -10.72 -29.37 143.46
CA VAL A 902 -10.72 -28.04 142.82
C VAL A 902 -9.30 -27.60 142.53
N TYR A 903 -9.07 -27.06 141.35
CA TYR A 903 -7.82 -26.45 140.92
C TYR A 903 -8.10 -25.07 140.31
N PHE A 904 -7.08 -24.21 140.28
CA PHE A 904 -7.15 -22.91 139.64
C PHE A 904 -6.11 -22.83 138.53
N TYR A 905 -6.48 -22.32 137.38
CA TYR A 905 -5.53 -22.01 136.31
C TYR A 905 -5.39 -20.50 136.18
N HIS A 906 -4.15 -20.05 136.04
CA HIS A 906 -3.75 -18.65 136.12
C HIS A 906 -2.94 -18.30 134.88
N LEU A 907 -3.47 -17.39 134.06
CA LEU A 907 -2.79 -16.86 132.88
C LEU A 907 -2.22 -15.48 133.18
N GLN A 908 -0.95 -15.28 132.85
CA GLN A 908 -0.28 -13.99 132.86
C GLN A 908 0.38 -13.73 131.50
N SER A 909 0.07 -12.60 130.87
CA SER A 909 0.75 -12.10 129.66
C SER A 909 0.88 -10.59 129.70
N GLY A 910 2.11 -10.07 129.79
CA GLY A 910 2.36 -8.65 130.05
C GLY A 910 1.64 -8.17 131.33
N ASN A 911 0.73 -7.20 131.18
CA ASN A 911 -0.11 -6.67 132.27
C ASN A 911 -1.42 -7.46 132.47
N PHE A 912 -1.78 -8.35 131.56
CA PHE A 912 -2.99 -9.14 131.67
C PHE A 912 -2.76 -10.30 132.64
N VAL A 913 -3.59 -10.37 133.69
CA VAL A 913 -3.57 -11.45 134.69
C VAL A 913 -5.00 -11.90 134.93
N LYS A 914 -5.29 -13.19 134.72
CA LYS A 914 -6.63 -13.76 134.96
C LYS A 914 -6.53 -15.16 135.54
N THR A 915 -7.37 -15.45 136.54
CA THR A 915 -7.46 -16.76 137.20
C THR A 915 -8.86 -17.32 137.05
N GLN A 916 -8.98 -18.62 136.79
CA GLN A 916 -10.24 -19.33 136.67
C GLN A 916 -10.20 -20.66 137.43
N LYS A 917 -11.37 -21.21 137.76
CA LYS A 917 -11.54 -22.40 138.59
C LYS A 917 -11.94 -23.62 137.76
N MET A 918 -11.30 -24.77 138.01
CA MET A 918 -11.65 -26.07 137.43
C MET A 918 -11.82 -27.17 138.48
N VAL A 919 -12.59 -28.20 138.14
CA VAL A 919 -12.91 -29.33 139.04
C VAL A 919 -12.57 -30.66 138.37
N LEU A 920 -11.66 -31.43 138.97
CA LEU A 920 -11.29 -32.78 138.53
C LEU A 920 -12.15 -33.82 139.27
N LEU A 921 -12.84 -34.68 138.52
CA LEU A 921 -13.58 -35.85 139.02
C LEU A 921 -12.74 -37.13 138.87
N LYS A 922 -13.08 -38.14 139.67
CA LYS A 922 -12.40 -39.45 139.68
C LYS A 922 -13.04 -40.41 138.68
#